data_AF-U2RW97-F1
#
_entry.id   AF-U2RW97-F1
#
_cell.length_a   1.000
_cell.length_b   1.000
_cell.length_c   1.000
_cell.angle_alpha   90.00
_cell.angle_beta   90.00
_cell.angle_gamma   90.00
#
_symmetry.space_group_name_H-M   'P 1'
#
loop_
_entity.id
_entity.type
_entity.pdbx_description
1 polymer ?
#
loop_
_entity_poly.entity_id
_entity_poly.type
_entity_poly.pdbx_seq_one_letter_code
_entity_poly.pdbx_strand_id
1 'polypeptide(L)'
;MVVNVAPCWAVRTAGLPLEVVDGRAYDRCIELLGELDHHLVEVHRAGDELADLLHHAVNRLAGKSDLTGPVLRLRRDAHSGRVPSRSVEKFLFRIREVLTHQERESLDCWMAHLDNLAAARRSYELSVEAAVETTHRARVEALKRPEILRGIAIASPTLCLALLDGDTPHTRPAKRRRLERSVALYMGRISRKTSPFSTLTTVITQSADGTAQALPDSIIEVAPALRQTLLETLAMYEACPDVVLRGPTISMSSPNAQACARVLLPIRSCYDNFFYAEDTAFDVPRELDVLVSEEIPHTVGEWLHILDRDRWSLAELIAEGLLVPQPPLGGLKEIVTEPAGCEHTSGAALRSILDAESSVADPRPDVRAVGLLQLRERAAEFVAAREGVAPSWMRTAPLVHETCVTDPELVPLIPQGSLRQAMTDVAKIIQPTVARSTFYDAVIEAFQALSGSAGRLPLVEFVTSCVSSPLMTSITNQTMWRDFQRAEWSRAHGVDEAIRCDGLGTLAPATFTAFLQPIGDRSDSWSMAVLNRVNQGPGGLLVRWGELQGCAHHLTTHYTPWLQTLHPDARIAALTTGDSWAGVQKIPDYVVPRLLWPTHALSSGRHEADISATDLDVVLDSETATLQVVLRATGQPVALPYLGVIPQHLLRGAGKILHALTDPWVYDFRLGLEAMDTRLEPQQPIEMVPREMAGAVVVRRCSWRVHTHTMPLVGGRATPDAATLLAEYHRWRSHHRIPRRVYVKTGEQVAGNLRRNKPLFVDLADPSGLDLLLKLAHEVTWVSIEEALPDDDAWWPIGSHAPRCMEITATMALGSGNRR
;
A
#
# COMPACT_ATOMS: atom_id res chain seq x y z
N MET A 1 -13.19 -8.76 -29.47
CA MET A 1 -12.62 -7.75 -28.57
C MET A 1 -11.11 -7.85 -28.67
N VAL A 2 -10.42 -6.76 -29.03
CA VAL A 2 -8.96 -6.72 -29.15
C VAL A 2 -8.41 -6.03 -27.90
N VAL A 3 -7.65 -6.78 -27.10
CA VAL A 3 -6.92 -6.26 -25.94
C VAL A 3 -5.43 -6.24 -26.31
N ASN A 4 -4.82 -5.07 -26.28
CA ASN A 4 -3.39 -4.91 -26.55
C ASN A 4 -2.63 -4.89 -25.20
N VAL A 5 -2.09 -6.03 -24.79
CA VAL A 5 -1.30 -6.16 -23.56
C VAL A 5 0.15 -5.78 -23.83
N ALA A 6 0.75 -4.96 -22.98
CA ALA A 6 2.17 -4.62 -23.06
C ALA A 6 3.02 -5.92 -23.02
N PRO A 7 4.03 -6.08 -23.90
CA PRO A 7 4.79 -7.32 -24.01
C PRO A 7 5.83 -7.51 -22.88
N CYS A 8 5.69 -6.79 -21.78
CA CYS A 8 6.46 -6.96 -20.56
C CYS A 8 5.63 -6.59 -19.33
N TRP A 9 5.96 -7.17 -18.19
CA TRP A 9 5.27 -6.99 -16.92
C TRP A 9 6.27 -7.07 -15.76
N ALA A 10 5.87 -6.54 -14.60
CA ALA A 10 6.64 -6.67 -13.37
C ALA A 10 6.04 -7.77 -12.49
N VAL A 11 6.89 -8.55 -11.84
CA VAL A 11 6.52 -9.51 -10.80
C VAL A 11 7.14 -9.06 -9.49
N ARG A 12 6.29 -8.80 -8.49
CA ARG A 12 6.69 -8.50 -7.12
C ARG A 12 6.57 -9.73 -6.26
N THR A 13 7.58 -10.00 -5.45
CA THR A 13 7.69 -11.23 -4.67
C THR A 13 7.98 -10.92 -3.20
N ALA A 14 7.28 -11.63 -2.32
CA ALA A 14 7.45 -11.56 -0.87
C ALA A 14 8.85 -12.02 -0.43
N GLY A 15 9.46 -11.27 0.50
CA GLY A 15 10.83 -11.51 0.97
C GLY A 15 11.01 -12.79 1.77
N LEU A 16 9.94 -13.36 2.36
CA LEU A 16 9.97 -14.66 3.04
C LEU A 16 9.02 -15.67 2.35
N PRO A 17 9.36 -16.96 2.37
CA PRO A 17 8.45 -18.00 1.91
C PRO A 17 7.27 -18.16 2.87
N LEU A 18 6.20 -18.74 2.36
CA LEU A 18 4.92 -18.87 3.07
C LEU A 18 5.01 -19.81 4.28
N GLU A 19 5.86 -20.82 4.20
CA GLU A 19 6.08 -21.82 5.26
C GLU A 19 6.54 -21.21 6.59
N VAL A 20 7.18 -20.04 6.58
CA VAL A 20 7.68 -19.39 7.80
C VAL A 20 6.54 -18.81 8.66
N VAL A 21 5.38 -18.59 8.05
CA VAL A 21 4.14 -18.21 8.75
C VAL A 21 3.12 -19.33 8.79
N ASP A 22 3.48 -20.53 8.31
CA ASP A 22 2.59 -21.67 8.32
C ASP A 22 2.52 -22.16 9.76
N GLY A 23 1.40 -21.88 10.44
CA GLY A 23 1.19 -22.22 11.83
C GLY A 23 1.05 -23.73 12.06
N ARG A 24 1.78 -24.58 11.32
CA ARG A 24 1.80 -26.05 11.45
C ARG A 24 2.17 -26.49 12.87
N ALA A 25 2.94 -25.68 13.58
CA ALA A 25 3.21 -25.87 15.01
C ALA A 25 1.91 -26.00 15.83
N TYR A 26 0.81 -25.41 15.38
CA TYR A 26 -0.50 -25.46 16.03
C TYR A 26 -1.43 -26.56 15.49
N ASP A 27 -1.06 -27.31 14.44
CA ASP A 27 -1.93 -28.36 13.88
C ASP A 27 -2.22 -29.44 14.93
N ARG A 28 -1.18 -29.88 15.67
CA ARG A 28 -1.35 -30.81 16.79
C ARG A 28 -2.21 -30.22 17.91
N CYS A 29 -2.14 -28.91 18.14
CA CYS A 29 -2.97 -28.24 19.14
C CYS A 29 -4.45 -28.29 18.73
N ILE A 30 -4.75 -28.14 17.43
CA ILE A 30 -6.11 -28.25 16.89
C ILE A 30 -6.63 -29.69 16.97
N GLU A 31 -5.80 -30.70 16.69
CA GLU A 31 -6.18 -32.11 16.89
C GLU A 31 -6.52 -32.39 18.36
N LEU A 32 -5.66 -31.96 19.28
CA LEU A 32 -5.87 -32.11 20.72
C LEU A 32 -7.11 -31.35 21.22
N LEU A 33 -7.44 -30.22 20.59
CA LEU A 33 -8.68 -29.50 20.87
C LEU A 33 -9.91 -30.31 20.42
N GLY A 34 -9.83 -31.02 19.29
CA GLY A 34 -10.86 -31.97 18.87
C GLY A 34 -11.04 -33.13 19.85
N GLU A 35 -9.92 -33.70 20.35
CA GLU A 35 -9.94 -34.72 21.42
C GLU A 35 -10.57 -34.17 22.71
N LEU A 36 -10.23 -32.94 23.09
CA LEU A 36 -10.80 -32.23 24.24
C LEU A 36 -12.31 -32.02 24.10
N ASP A 37 -12.76 -31.55 22.93
CA ASP A 37 -14.17 -31.33 22.63
C ASP A 37 -14.96 -32.65 22.62
N HIS A 38 -14.37 -33.73 22.10
CA HIS A 38 -14.95 -35.06 22.18
C HIS A 38 -15.15 -35.52 23.63
N HIS A 39 -14.12 -35.42 24.47
CA HIS A 39 -14.23 -35.79 25.88
C HIS A 39 -15.21 -34.91 26.66
N LEU A 40 -15.35 -33.62 26.30
CA LEU A 40 -16.38 -32.75 26.86
C LEU A 40 -17.77 -33.28 26.55
N VAL A 41 -18.04 -33.69 25.31
CA VAL A 41 -19.34 -34.27 24.92
C VAL A 41 -19.62 -35.56 25.69
N GLU A 42 -18.64 -36.45 25.80
CA GLU A 42 -18.81 -37.71 26.53
C GLU A 42 -19.04 -37.50 28.04
N VAL A 43 -18.37 -36.52 28.67
CA VAL A 43 -18.61 -36.15 30.07
C VAL A 43 -20.06 -35.66 30.28
N HIS A 44 -20.59 -34.83 29.38
CA HIS A 44 -21.97 -34.35 29.49
C HIS A 44 -22.97 -35.49 29.27
N ARG A 45 -22.75 -36.32 28.25
CA ARG A 45 -23.62 -37.48 27.96
C ARG A 45 -23.68 -38.46 29.13
N ALA A 46 -22.51 -38.91 29.63
CA ALA A 46 -22.44 -39.80 30.79
C ALA A 46 -22.94 -39.12 32.09
N GLY A 47 -22.74 -37.81 32.20
CA GLY A 47 -23.21 -37.01 33.33
C GLY A 47 -24.73 -36.89 33.41
N ASP A 48 -25.40 -36.73 32.28
CA ASP A 48 -26.86 -36.71 32.19
C ASP A 48 -27.46 -38.09 32.51
N GLU A 49 -26.89 -39.16 31.93
CA GLU A 49 -27.28 -40.55 32.25
C GLU A 49 -27.14 -40.83 33.75
N LEU A 50 -26.02 -40.41 34.36
CA LEU A 50 -25.79 -40.55 35.80
C LEU A 50 -26.75 -39.67 36.62
N ALA A 51 -27.02 -38.44 36.20
CA ALA A 51 -27.87 -37.52 36.92
C ALA A 51 -29.33 -38.01 37.03
N ASP A 52 -29.80 -38.70 35.99
CA ASP A 52 -31.11 -39.37 35.98
C ASP A 52 -31.13 -40.58 36.92
N LEU A 53 -30.10 -41.44 36.88
CA LEU A 53 -29.98 -42.57 37.80
C LEU A 53 -29.88 -42.12 39.27
N LEU A 54 -29.08 -41.09 39.54
CA LEU A 54 -28.94 -40.52 40.89
C LEU A 54 -30.21 -39.84 41.39
N HIS A 55 -31.12 -39.39 40.51
CA HIS A 55 -32.43 -38.88 40.95
C HIS A 55 -33.21 -39.95 41.73
N HIS A 56 -33.20 -41.19 41.24
CA HIS A 56 -33.81 -42.33 41.94
C HIS A 56 -33.10 -42.66 43.25
N ALA A 57 -31.77 -42.61 43.28
CA ALA A 57 -30.98 -42.82 44.50
C ALA A 57 -31.28 -41.78 45.59
N VAL A 58 -31.41 -40.50 45.23
CA VAL A 58 -31.81 -39.43 46.16
C VAL A 58 -33.17 -39.73 46.79
N ASN A 59 -34.14 -40.19 45.99
CA ASN A 59 -35.48 -40.53 46.48
C ASN A 59 -35.47 -41.73 47.45
N ARG A 60 -34.61 -42.73 47.24
CA ARG A 60 -34.47 -43.88 48.16
C ARG A 60 -33.86 -43.48 49.51
N LEU A 61 -32.93 -42.51 49.51
CA LEU A 61 -32.20 -42.05 50.69
C LEU A 61 -32.90 -40.92 51.45
N ALA A 62 -33.88 -40.26 50.83
CA ALA A 62 -34.59 -39.10 51.38
C ALA A 62 -35.11 -39.33 52.81
N GLY A 63 -34.64 -38.50 53.75
CA GLY A 63 -35.04 -38.54 55.16
C GLY A 63 -34.46 -39.72 55.97
N LYS A 64 -33.61 -40.56 55.37
CA LYS A 64 -33.11 -41.81 55.98
C LYS A 64 -31.58 -41.88 56.11
N SER A 65 -30.84 -40.95 55.49
CA SER A 65 -29.37 -40.98 55.49
C SER A 65 -28.75 -39.58 55.41
N ASP A 66 -27.63 -39.41 56.11
CA ASP A 66 -26.71 -38.27 56.00
C ASP A 66 -26.11 -38.12 54.57
N LEU A 67 -26.23 -39.16 53.73
CA LEU A 67 -25.76 -39.18 52.34
C LEU A 67 -26.70 -38.48 51.35
N THR A 68 -27.94 -38.14 51.74
CA THR A 68 -28.92 -37.50 50.83
C THR A 68 -28.39 -36.20 50.23
N GLY A 69 -27.77 -35.35 51.05
CA GLY A 69 -27.19 -34.07 50.62
C GLY A 69 -25.99 -34.23 49.67
N PRO A 70 -24.99 -35.06 50.02
CA PRO A 70 -23.88 -35.40 49.13
C PRO A 70 -24.30 -35.99 47.78
N VAL A 71 -25.25 -36.92 47.73
CA VAL A 71 -25.74 -37.52 46.47
C VAL A 71 -26.48 -36.49 45.61
N LEU A 72 -27.26 -35.60 46.21
CA LEU A 72 -27.90 -34.50 45.47
C LEU A 72 -26.88 -33.54 44.85
N ARG A 73 -25.77 -33.25 45.55
CA ARG A 73 -24.68 -32.44 44.99
C ARG A 73 -23.95 -33.19 43.88
N LEU A 74 -23.66 -34.48 44.06
CA LEU A 74 -23.07 -35.33 43.03
C LEU A 74 -23.93 -35.34 41.76
N ARG A 75 -25.26 -35.45 41.88
CA ARG A 75 -26.19 -35.31 40.76
C ARG A 75 -26.06 -33.96 40.05
N ARG A 76 -25.96 -32.86 40.80
CA ARG A 76 -25.77 -31.52 40.22
C ARG A 76 -24.41 -31.39 39.53
N ASP A 77 -23.37 -31.95 40.14
CA ASP A 77 -22.02 -31.95 39.58
C ASP A 77 -22.01 -32.76 38.27
N ALA A 78 -22.64 -33.95 38.24
CA ALA A 78 -22.81 -34.80 37.06
C ALA A 78 -23.55 -34.10 35.92
N HIS A 79 -24.74 -33.56 36.19
CA HIS A 79 -25.52 -32.81 35.20
C HIS A 79 -24.79 -31.56 34.68
N SER A 80 -23.93 -30.94 35.50
CA SER A 80 -23.14 -29.77 35.08
C SER A 80 -21.81 -30.14 34.42
N GLY A 81 -21.49 -31.44 34.27
CA GLY A 81 -20.19 -31.91 33.77
C GLY A 81 -18.99 -31.50 34.65
N ARG A 82 -19.20 -31.25 35.95
CA ARG A 82 -18.18 -30.75 36.87
C ARG A 82 -17.54 -31.88 37.66
N VAL A 83 -16.23 -31.76 37.92
CA VAL A 83 -15.53 -32.61 38.89
C VAL A 83 -16.24 -32.52 40.24
N PRO A 84 -16.49 -33.66 40.93
CA PRO A 84 -17.13 -33.66 42.24
C PRO A 84 -16.44 -32.69 43.20
N SER A 85 -17.20 -31.82 43.86
CA SER A 85 -16.61 -30.89 44.83
C SER A 85 -15.87 -31.62 45.95
N ARG A 86 -14.84 -31.01 46.57
CA ARG A 86 -14.14 -31.58 47.74
C ARG A 86 -15.05 -32.03 48.88
N SER A 87 -16.26 -31.45 48.96
CA SER A 87 -17.28 -31.84 49.94
C SER A 87 -17.99 -33.14 49.59
N VAL A 88 -18.15 -33.45 48.31
CA VAL A 88 -18.71 -34.71 47.78
C VAL A 88 -17.64 -35.80 47.74
N GLU A 89 -16.41 -35.45 47.37
CA GLU A 89 -15.26 -36.36 47.26
C GLU A 89 -15.04 -37.20 48.54
N LYS A 90 -15.16 -36.57 49.71
CA LYS A 90 -15.05 -37.24 51.03
C LYS A 90 -16.11 -38.31 51.29
N PHE A 91 -17.26 -38.23 50.61
CA PHE A 91 -18.35 -39.19 50.76
C PHE A 91 -18.43 -40.21 49.62
N LEU A 92 -17.60 -40.10 48.57
CA LEU A 92 -17.69 -40.98 47.38
C LEU A 92 -17.63 -42.47 47.73
N PHE A 93 -16.78 -42.87 48.67
CA PHE A 93 -16.71 -44.25 49.13
C PHE A 93 -18.05 -44.73 49.74
N ARG A 94 -18.62 -43.94 50.66
CA ARG A 94 -19.92 -44.25 51.29
C ARG A 94 -21.09 -44.17 50.31
N ILE A 95 -21.02 -43.26 49.33
CA ILE A 95 -22.01 -43.16 48.24
C ILE A 95 -21.99 -44.45 47.42
N ARG A 96 -20.80 -44.94 47.02
CA ARG A 96 -20.66 -46.19 46.27
C ARG A 96 -21.27 -47.40 47.00
N GLU A 97 -21.23 -47.45 48.33
CA GLU A 97 -21.84 -48.55 49.10
C GLU A 97 -23.37 -48.60 49.02
N VAL A 98 -24.03 -47.45 48.81
CA VAL A 98 -25.50 -47.34 48.79
C VAL A 98 -26.11 -47.30 47.38
N LEU A 99 -25.25 -47.22 46.35
CA LEU A 99 -25.67 -47.27 44.95
C LEU A 99 -25.88 -48.71 44.46
N THR A 100 -26.85 -48.88 43.56
CA THR A 100 -27.05 -50.12 42.81
C THR A 100 -25.86 -50.40 41.88
N HIS A 101 -25.77 -51.62 41.33
CA HIS A 101 -24.73 -51.97 40.36
C HIS A 101 -24.70 -51.00 39.17
N GLN A 102 -25.86 -50.76 38.56
CA GLN A 102 -26.01 -49.87 37.41
C GLN A 102 -25.63 -48.40 37.72
N GLU A 103 -26.04 -47.88 38.89
CA GLU A 103 -25.66 -46.52 39.32
C GLU A 103 -24.15 -46.41 39.59
N ARG A 104 -23.52 -47.47 40.13
CA ARG A 104 -22.06 -47.50 40.33
C ARG A 104 -21.31 -47.53 39.01
N GLU A 105 -21.72 -48.38 38.08
CA GLU A 105 -21.08 -48.45 36.75
C GLU A 105 -21.20 -47.13 35.99
N SER A 106 -22.36 -46.47 36.06
CA SER A 106 -22.54 -45.14 35.47
C SER A 106 -21.67 -44.08 36.15
N LEU A 107 -21.54 -44.12 37.49
CA LEU A 107 -20.63 -43.24 38.23
C LEU A 107 -19.17 -43.46 37.83
N ASP A 108 -18.74 -44.72 37.72
CA ASP A 108 -17.39 -45.09 37.29
C ASP A 108 -17.09 -44.65 35.86
N CYS A 109 -18.04 -44.85 34.95
CA CYS A 109 -17.95 -44.40 33.58
C CYS A 109 -17.80 -42.87 33.49
N TRP A 110 -18.66 -42.12 34.18
CA TRP A 110 -18.59 -40.66 34.20
C TRP A 110 -17.28 -40.15 34.82
N MET A 111 -16.82 -40.75 35.93
CA MET A 111 -15.52 -40.41 36.53
C MET A 111 -14.34 -40.69 35.59
N ALA A 112 -14.35 -41.82 34.86
CA ALA A 112 -13.33 -42.12 33.87
C ALA A 112 -13.31 -41.09 32.72
N HIS A 113 -14.49 -40.63 32.27
CA HIS A 113 -14.59 -39.54 31.29
C HIS A 113 -14.06 -38.21 31.83
N LEU A 114 -14.28 -37.88 33.11
CA LEU A 114 -13.70 -36.70 33.75
C LEU A 114 -12.15 -36.77 33.81
N ASP A 115 -11.59 -37.93 34.12
CA ASP A 115 -10.14 -38.14 34.14
C ASP A 115 -9.54 -38.00 32.73
N ASN A 116 -10.18 -38.59 31.72
CA ASN A 116 -9.79 -38.44 30.32
C ASN A 116 -9.87 -36.97 29.87
N LEU A 117 -10.92 -36.25 30.26
CA LEU A 117 -11.06 -34.82 29.97
C LEU A 117 -9.94 -33.99 30.60
N ALA A 118 -9.58 -34.27 31.86
CA ALA A 118 -8.48 -33.59 32.54
C ALA A 118 -7.12 -33.89 31.89
N ALA A 119 -6.88 -35.14 31.48
CA ALA A 119 -5.69 -35.53 30.75
C ALA A 119 -5.60 -34.86 29.37
N ALA A 120 -6.69 -34.84 28.62
CA ALA A 120 -6.78 -34.17 27.31
C ALA A 120 -6.53 -32.66 27.45
N ARG A 121 -7.12 -32.01 28.46
CA ARG A 121 -6.89 -30.57 28.74
C ARG A 121 -5.42 -30.28 29.02
N ARG A 122 -4.77 -31.07 29.88
CA ARG A 122 -3.34 -30.90 30.19
C ARG A 122 -2.48 -31.08 28.94
N SER A 123 -2.76 -32.10 28.12
CA SER A 123 -2.04 -32.34 26.87
C SER A 123 -2.19 -31.18 25.89
N TYR A 124 -3.41 -30.64 25.76
CA TYR A 124 -3.71 -29.46 24.95
C TYR A 124 -2.93 -28.22 25.43
N GLU A 125 -3.01 -27.89 26.71
CA GLU A 125 -2.34 -26.72 27.30
C GLU A 125 -0.81 -26.78 27.12
N LEU A 126 -0.19 -27.94 27.40
CA LEU A 126 1.24 -28.15 27.20
C LEU A 126 1.65 -28.06 25.72
N SER A 127 0.83 -28.57 24.81
CA SER A 127 1.09 -28.48 23.37
C SER A 127 1.04 -27.04 22.88
N VAL A 128 0.09 -26.23 23.37
CA VAL A 128 -0.02 -24.81 23.01
C VAL A 128 1.20 -24.03 23.51
N GLU A 129 1.61 -24.24 24.76
CA GLU A 129 2.81 -23.59 25.32
C GLU A 129 4.07 -23.91 24.49
N ALA A 130 4.27 -25.17 24.13
CA ALA A 130 5.38 -25.60 23.29
C ALA A 130 5.31 -24.99 21.88
N ALA A 131 4.12 -24.96 21.28
CA ALA A 131 3.91 -24.39 19.95
C ALA A 131 4.19 -22.88 19.91
N VAL A 132 3.78 -22.12 20.94
CA VAL A 132 4.05 -20.68 21.04
C VAL A 132 5.56 -20.40 21.08
N GLU A 133 6.30 -21.11 21.93
CA GLU A 133 7.75 -20.91 22.07
C GLU A 133 8.52 -21.32 20.81
N THR A 134 8.19 -22.47 20.21
CA THR A 134 8.79 -22.92 18.94
C THR A 134 8.50 -21.93 17.82
N THR A 135 7.27 -21.43 17.71
CA THR A 135 6.86 -20.47 16.68
C THR A 135 7.56 -19.13 16.86
N HIS A 136 7.66 -18.60 18.09
CA HIS A 136 8.39 -17.36 18.38
C HIS A 136 9.85 -17.45 17.94
N ARG A 137 10.54 -18.53 18.33
CA ARG A 137 11.94 -18.75 18.00
C ARG A 137 12.17 -18.81 16.49
N ALA A 138 11.37 -19.61 15.77
CA ALA A 138 11.48 -19.75 14.32
C ALA A 138 11.25 -18.41 13.59
N ARG A 139 10.28 -17.61 14.05
CA ARG A 139 10.02 -16.28 13.49
C ARG A 139 11.15 -15.30 13.73
N VAL A 140 11.68 -15.24 14.96
CA VAL A 140 12.82 -14.37 15.28
C VAL A 140 14.05 -14.77 14.45
N GLU A 141 14.33 -16.07 14.31
CA GLU A 141 15.42 -16.56 13.48
C GLU A 141 15.24 -16.19 12.00
N ALA A 142 14.04 -16.34 11.46
CA ALA A 142 13.75 -15.94 10.09
C ALA A 142 13.87 -14.43 9.86
N LEU A 143 13.41 -13.60 10.80
CA LEU A 143 13.57 -12.15 10.71
C LEU A 143 15.01 -11.70 10.90
N LYS A 144 15.85 -12.51 11.57
CA LYS A 144 17.30 -12.26 11.76
C LYS A 144 18.16 -12.56 10.54
N ARG A 145 17.61 -13.15 9.49
CA ARG A 145 18.35 -13.37 8.25
C ARG A 145 18.86 -12.02 7.69
N PRO A 146 20.14 -11.89 7.31
CA PRO A 146 20.75 -10.61 6.95
C PRO A 146 19.96 -9.84 5.88
N GLU A 147 19.47 -10.54 4.86
CA GLU A 147 18.67 -9.96 3.79
C GLU A 147 17.35 -9.37 4.29
N ILE A 148 16.69 -9.98 5.27
CA ILE A 148 15.43 -9.50 5.86
C ILE A 148 15.70 -8.35 6.84
N LEU A 149 16.72 -8.48 7.69
CA LEU A 149 17.08 -7.44 8.65
C LEU A 149 17.43 -6.12 7.97
N ARG A 150 18.07 -6.14 6.79
CA ARG A 150 18.34 -4.91 6.01
C ARG A 150 17.07 -4.12 5.71
N GLY A 151 15.99 -4.81 5.33
CA GLY A 151 14.70 -4.16 5.07
C GLY A 151 13.96 -3.76 6.36
N ILE A 152 14.11 -4.52 7.44
CA ILE A 152 13.58 -4.13 8.76
C ILE A 152 14.30 -2.90 9.29
N ALA A 153 15.61 -2.75 9.05
CA ALA A 153 16.38 -1.57 9.46
C ALA A 153 15.81 -0.27 8.89
N ILE A 154 15.28 -0.30 7.66
CA ILE A 154 14.59 0.84 7.04
C ILE A 154 13.13 0.93 7.51
N ALA A 155 12.42 -0.20 7.59
CA ALA A 155 11.00 -0.21 7.93
C ALA A 155 10.71 0.17 9.39
N SER A 156 11.51 -0.34 10.31
CA SER A 156 11.42 -0.15 11.76
C SER A 156 12.81 -0.32 12.37
N PRO A 157 13.63 0.75 12.37
CA PRO A 157 14.99 0.69 12.91
C PRO A 157 15.02 0.24 14.37
N THR A 158 14.02 0.60 15.17
CA THR A 158 13.90 0.18 16.57
C THR A 158 13.61 -1.32 16.73
N LEU A 159 12.82 -1.93 15.83
CA LEU A 159 12.64 -3.38 15.82
C LEU A 159 13.92 -4.09 15.39
N CYS A 160 14.63 -3.58 14.38
CA CYS A 160 15.91 -4.13 13.94
C CYS A 160 16.90 -4.23 15.11
N LEU A 161 17.10 -3.14 15.83
CA LEU A 161 17.99 -3.10 17.00
C LEU A 161 17.51 -4.06 18.11
N ALA A 162 16.20 -4.09 18.39
CA ALA A 162 15.64 -5.01 19.38
C ALA A 162 15.85 -6.49 19.03
N LEU A 163 15.78 -6.86 17.74
CA LEU A 163 16.08 -8.22 17.28
C LEU A 163 17.56 -8.55 17.47
N LEU A 164 18.46 -7.62 17.11
CA LEU A 164 19.91 -7.79 17.24
C LEU A 164 20.36 -7.92 18.70
N ASP A 165 19.82 -7.11 19.61
CA ASP A 165 20.11 -7.17 21.05
C ASP A 165 19.70 -8.51 21.68
N GLY A 166 18.69 -9.18 21.12
CA GLY A 166 18.19 -10.48 21.58
C GLY A 166 17.25 -10.43 22.79
N ASP A 167 16.50 -11.52 23.01
CA ASP A 167 15.72 -11.69 24.23
C ASP A 167 16.65 -12.04 25.40
N THR A 168 16.78 -11.13 26.37
CA THR A 168 17.45 -11.46 27.63
C THR A 168 16.48 -12.19 28.57
N PRO A 169 16.93 -13.14 29.42
CA PRO A 169 16.08 -13.87 30.37
C PRO A 169 15.27 -12.99 31.35
N HIS A 170 15.63 -11.72 31.47
CA HIS A 170 15.00 -10.73 32.35
C HIS A 170 14.05 -9.77 31.61
N THR A 171 13.73 -10.03 30.35
CA THR A 171 12.82 -9.20 29.58
C THR A 171 11.44 -9.22 30.22
N ARG A 172 10.96 -8.05 30.67
CA ARG A 172 9.63 -7.92 31.28
C ARG A 172 8.55 -8.49 30.35
N PRO A 173 7.54 -9.23 30.86
CA PRO A 173 6.50 -9.85 30.03
C PRO A 173 5.81 -8.90 29.04
N ALA A 174 5.54 -7.66 29.44
CA ALA A 174 4.96 -6.65 28.56
C ALA A 174 5.87 -6.25 27.39
N LYS A 175 7.19 -6.21 27.60
CA LYS A 175 8.18 -5.92 26.53
C LYS A 175 8.27 -7.09 25.55
N ARG A 176 8.29 -8.33 26.06
CA ARG A 176 8.25 -9.55 25.24
C ARG A 176 7.01 -9.61 24.36
N ARG A 177 5.81 -9.42 24.92
CA ARG A 177 4.55 -9.40 24.16
C ARG A 177 4.53 -8.31 23.09
N ARG A 178 5.11 -7.13 23.37
CA ARG A 178 5.23 -6.05 22.37
C ARG A 178 6.15 -6.46 21.21
N LEU A 179 7.27 -7.13 21.52
CA LEU A 179 8.16 -7.66 20.49
C LEU A 179 7.47 -8.74 19.67
N GLU A 180 6.80 -9.72 20.30
CA GLU A 180 6.04 -10.79 19.63
C GLU A 180 5.00 -10.25 18.65
N ARG A 181 4.25 -9.20 19.03
CA ARG A 181 3.31 -8.52 18.13
C ARG A 181 4.00 -7.90 16.92
N SER A 182 5.11 -7.20 17.13
CA SER A 182 5.89 -6.61 16.04
C SER A 182 6.43 -7.70 15.11
N VAL A 183 6.96 -8.79 15.68
CA VAL A 183 7.43 -9.97 14.93
C VAL A 183 6.29 -10.55 14.10
N ALA A 184 5.13 -10.85 14.68
CA ALA A 184 3.97 -11.39 13.96
C ALA A 184 3.49 -10.45 12.83
N LEU A 185 3.44 -9.13 13.09
CA LEU A 185 3.04 -8.14 12.09
C LEU A 185 4.02 -8.09 10.90
N TYR A 186 5.33 -8.13 11.16
CA TYR A 186 6.34 -8.16 10.11
C TYR A 186 6.38 -9.50 9.39
N MET A 187 6.21 -10.62 10.08
CA MET A 187 6.09 -11.94 9.48
C MET A 187 4.95 -11.99 8.46
N GLY A 188 3.75 -11.53 8.83
CA GLY A 188 2.62 -11.43 7.90
C GLY A 188 2.89 -10.45 6.75
N ARG A 189 3.56 -9.32 6.99
CA ARG A 189 3.94 -8.37 5.92
C ARG A 189 4.91 -8.99 4.91
N ILE A 190 5.98 -9.60 5.39
CA ILE A 190 7.13 -10.02 4.56
C ILE A 190 6.82 -11.30 3.78
N SER A 191 5.91 -12.14 4.28
CA SER A 191 5.51 -13.38 3.61
C SER A 191 4.23 -13.24 2.77
N ARG A 192 3.28 -12.37 3.14
CA ARG A 192 1.94 -12.32 2.53
C ARG A 192 1.62 -11.04 1.77
N LYS A 193 2.43 -9.99 1.87
CA LYS A 193 2.19 -8.73 1.15
C LYS A 193 3.24 -8.53 0.07
N THR A 194 2.76 -8.25 -1.13
CA THR A 194 3.57 -7.93 -2.32
C THR A 194 3.74 -6.43 -2.49
N SER A 195 3.42 -5.61 -1.49
CA SER A 195 3.61 -4.16 -1.55
C SER A 195 5.11 -3.82 -1.49
N PRO A 196 5.68 -3.13 -2.50
CA PRO A 196 7.12 -2.92 -2.62
C PRO A 196 7.67 -2.18 -1.40
N PHE A 197 8.72 -2.73 -0.79
CA PHE A 197 9.41 -2.11 0.35
C PHE A 197 10.75 -2.79 0.62
N SER A 198 11.86 -2.22 0.13
CA SER A 198 13.21 -2.74 0.39
C SER A 198 13.30 -4.24 0.11
N THR A 199 14.09 -5.00 0.87
CA THR A 199 14.23 -6.45 0.77
C THR A 199 13.00 -7.22 1.27
N LEU A 200 12.00 -6.54 1.86
CA LEU A 200 10.78 -7.19 2.34
C LEU A 200 9.86 -7.60 1.18
N THR A 201 10.02 -6.95 0.03
CA THR A 201 9.36 -7.29 -1.23
C THR A 201 10.26 -6.87 -2.38
N THR A 202 10.68 -7.83 -3.18
CA THR A 202 11.55 -7.62 -4.34
C THR A 202 10.74 -7.51 -5.63
N VAL A 203 11.33 -7.00 -6.70
CA VAL A 203 10.70 -6.88 -8.02
C VAL A 203 11.60 -7.41 -9.13
N ILE A 204 11.03 -8.02 -10.16
CA ILE A 204 11.71 -8.36 -11.41
C ILE A 204 10.78 -8.04 -12.57
N THR A 205 11.32 -7.78 -13.76
CA THR A 205 10.51 -7.71 -14.97
C THR A 205 10.72 -8.94 -15.83
N GLN A 206 9.66 -9.33 -16.53
CA GLN A 206 9.66 -10.40 -17.51
C GLN A 206 9.00 -9.91 -18.79
N SER A 207 9.23 -10.62 -19.89
CA SER A 207 8.69 -10.30 -21.21
C SER A 207 8.02 -11.47 -21.91
N ALA A 208 7.29 -11.13 -22.97
CA ALA A 208 6.52 -12.06 -23.79
C ALA A 208 7.36 -13.14 -24.49
N ASP A 209 8.67 -12.91 -24.67
CA ASP A 209 9.62 -13.89 -25.22
C ASP A 209 10.10 -14.92 -24.18
N GLY A 210 9.59 -14.86 -22.94
CA GLY A 210 9.91 -15.79 -21.88
C GLY A 210 11.25 -15.50 -21.21
N THR A 211 11.77 -14.28 -21.33
CA THR A 211 13.00 -13.88 -20.64
C THR A 211 12.69 -13.20 -19.30
N ALA A 212 13.56 -13.45 -18.33
CA ALA A 212 13.64 -12.74 -17.06
C ALA A 212 15.06 -12.24 -16.91
N GLN A 213 15.23 -10.96 -16.58
CA GLN A 213 16.55 -10.37 -16.32
C GLN A 213 16.64 -9.99 -14.86
N ALA A 214 17.66 -10.53 -14.19
CA ALA A 214 18.11 -9.99 -12.93
C ALA A 214 19.63 -9.84 -12.97
N LEU A 215 20.05 -8.65 -12.57
CA LEU A 215 21.38 -8.45 -12.03
C LEU A 215 21.17 -8.15 -10.54
N PRO A 216 21.98 -8.71 -9.63
CA PRO A 216 21.91 -8.36 -8.22
C PRO A 216 22.07 -6.84 -8.09
N ASP A 217 20.97 -6.18 -7.76
CA ASP A 217 20.90 -4.73 -7.74
C ASP A 217 19.87 -4.26 -6.70
N SER A 218 20.15 -3.13 -6.11
CA SER A 218 19.26 -2.44 -5.18
C SER A 218 19.50 -0.94 -5.28
N ILE A 219 18.42 -0.19 -5.31
CA ILE A 219 18.47 1.26 -5.40
C ILE A 219 17.93 1.83 -4.12
N ILE A 220 18.75 2.65 -3.47
CA ILE A 220 18.40 3.40 -2.28
C ILE A 220 18.33 4.88 -2.65
N GLU A 221 17.17 5.47 -2.46
CA GLU A 221 16.92 6.89 -2.69
C GLU A 221 16.51 7.57 -1.40
N VAL A 222 17.10 8.73 -1.13
CA VAL A 222 16.62 9.66 -0.12
C VAL A 222 15.53 10.53 -0.74
N ALA A 223 14.45 10.76 0.01
CA ALA A 223 13.32 11.56 -0.41
C ALA A 223 13.77 12.93 -0.94
N PRO A 224 13.42 13.31 -2.19
CA PRO A 224 13.75 14.62 -2.75
C PRO A 224 13.29 15.78 -1.86
N ALA A 225 12.13 15.64 -1.21
CA ALA A 225 11.63 16.59 -0.22
C ALA A 225 12.64 16.93 0.88
N LEU A 226 13.40 15.94 1.39
CA LEU A 226 14.42 16.20 2.40
C LEU A 226 15.54 17.10 1.84
N ARG A 227 16.04 16.76 0.65
CA ARG A 227 17.12 17.52 -0.01
C ARG A 227 16.66 18.94 -0.35
N GLN A 228 15.46 19.06 -0.89
CA GLN A 228 14.87 20.35 -1.24
C GLN A 228 14.70 21.25 -0.02
N THR A 229 14.19 20.72 1.11
CA THR A 229 14.05 21.53 2.32
C THR A 229 15.41 21.93 2.91
N LEU A 230 16.42 21.05 2.88
CA LEU A 230 17.78 21.41 3.31
C LEU A 230 18.37 22.52 2.42
N LEU A 231 18.16 22.46 1.10
CA LEU A 231 18.58 23.49 0.15
C LEU A 231 17.86 24.84 0.38
N GLU A 232 16.55 24.80 0.64
CA GLU A 232 15.76 25.99 0.96
C GLU A 232 16.26 26.65 2.25
N THR A 233 16.43 25.88 3.32
CA THR A 233 16.98 26.39 4.58
C THR A 233 18.39 26.97 4.39
N LEU A 234 19.24 26.35 3.55
CA LEU A 234 20.57 26.89 3.22
C LEU A 234 20.47 28.22 2.47
N ALA A 235 19.71 28.26 1.38
CA ALA A 235 19.55 29.47 0.57
C ALA A 235 19.00 30.65 1.39
N MET A 236 18.01 30.40 2.25
CA MET A 236 17.39 31.44 3.08
C MET A 236 18.35 31.97 4.16
N TYR A 237 18.97 31.08 4.94
CA TYR A 237 19.61 31.47 6.21
C TYR A 237 21.15 31.44 6.18
N GLU A 238 21.80 30.78 5.22
CA GLU A 238 23.24 30.50 5.26
C GLU A 238 24.00 31.15 4.11
N ALA A 239 25.15 31.78 4.35
CA ALA A 239 25.90 32.52 3.33
C ALA A 239 26.60 31.64 2.29
N CYS A 240 25.83 30.81 1.59
CA CYS A 240 26.27 29.98 0.49
C CYS A 240 25.87 30.68 -0.82
N PRO A 241 26.70 31.61 -1.35
CA PRO A 241 26.37 32.36 -2.55
C PRO A 241 26.13 31.44 -3.74
N ASP A 242 26.79 30.29 -3.80
CA ASP A 242 26.80 29.38 -4.95
C ASP A 242 25.54 28.51 -5.10
N VAL A 243 24.58 28.61 -4.17
CA VAL A 243 23.30 27.92 -4.33
C VAL A 243 22.55 28.56 -5.50
N VAL A 244 22.25 27.76 -6.52
CA VAL A 244 21.52 28.21 -7.70
C VAL A 244 20.03 28.29 -7.39
N LEU A 245 19.41 29.44 -7.65
CA LEU A 245 17.97 29.66 -7.56
C LEU A 245 17.41 29.90 -8.96
N ARG A 246 16.21 29.40 -9.19
CA ARG A 246 15.46 29.63 -10.42
C ARG A 246 14.20 30.45 -10.11
N GLY A 247 13.95 31.50 -10.89
CA GLY A 247 12.71 32.26 -10.88
C GLY A 247 11.52 31.47 -11.47
N PRO A 248 10.29 31.97 -11.30
CA PRO A 248 9.12 31.31 -11.85
C PRO A 248 9.12 31.45 -13.37
N THR A 249 8.80 30.37 -14.06
CA THR A 249 8.80 30.38 -15.53
C THR A 249 7.45 30.93 -16.04
N ILE A 250 7.51 32.10 -16.68
CA ILE A 250 6.52 32.79 -17.53
C ILE A 250 5.45 33.67 -16.86
N SER A 251 5.41 34.91 -17.36
CA SER A 251 4.45 35.98 -17.09
C SER A 251 3.35 35.88 -18.12
N MET A 252 2.13 35.58 -17.67
CA MET A 252 0.96 35.52 -18.54
C MET A 252 0.13 36.80 -18.47
N SER A 253 -0.71 37.01 -19.49
CA SER A 253 -1.77 38.02 -19.51
C SER A 253 -2.69 37.87 -18.28
N SER A 254 -2.43 38.64 -17.22
CA SER A 254 -3.35 38.74 -16.08
C SER A 254 -4.60 39.55 -16.48
N PRO A 255 -5.79 39.30 -15.89
CA PRO A 255 -6.94 40.20 -16.03
C PRO A 255 -6.60 41.64 -15.61
N ASN A 256 -5.62 41.80 -14.70
CA ASN A 256 -5.01 43.06 -14.31
C ASN A 256 -3.62 43.22 -14.93
N ALA A 257 -3.47 42.92 -16.22
CA ALA A 257 -2.19 42.94 -16.94
C ALA A 257 -1.43 44.28 -16.83
N GLN A 258 -2.06 45.38 -16.40
CA GLN A 258 -1.39 46.66 -16.16
C GLN A 258 -0.63 46.72 -14.81
N ALA A 259 -0.99 45.90 -13.82
CA ALA A 259 -0.43 45.94 -12.46
C ALA A 259 0.26 44.65 -12.00
N CYS A 260 -0.17 43.49 -12.52
CA CYS A 260 0.33 42.18 -12.09
C CYS A 260 0.68 41.28 -13.28
N ALA A 261 1.68 40.43 -13.09
CA ALA A 261 1.97 39.26 -13.89
C ALA A 261 1.37 38.02 -13.23
N ARG A 262 0.92 37.05 -14.01
CA ARG A 262 0.46 35.76 -13.48
C ARG A 262 1.55 34.71 -13.61
N VAL A 263 1.84 34.01 -12.52
CA VAL A 263 2.87 32.97 -12.42
C VAL A 263 2.30 31.68 -11.86
N LEU A 264 2.90 30.55 -12.21
CA LEU A 264 2.65 29.26 -11.57
C LEU A 264 3.69 29.00 -10.49
N LEU A 265 3.25 28.59 -9.30
CA LEU A 265 4.13 28.20 -8.19
C LEU A 265 3.80 26.78 -7.71
N PRO A 266 4.82 25.97 -7.39
CA PRO A 266 4.63 24.64 -6.85
C PRO A 266 4.24 24.73 -5.37
N ILE A 267 3.08 24.19 -5.01
CA ILE A 267 2.67 23.91 -3.63
C ILE A 267 3.15 22.51 -3.26
N ARG A 268 4.06 22.46 -2.29
CA ARG A 268 4.65 21.23 -1.76
C ARG A 268 4.07 20.91 -0.40
N SER A 269 3.64 19.67 -0.19
CA SER A 269 3.09 19.25 1.09
C SER A 269 3.45 17.81 1.42
N CYS A 270 3.32 17.46 2.69
CA CYS A 270 3.38 16.08 3.17
C CYS A 270 2.15 15.83 4.03
N TYR A 271 1.23 14.99 3.54
CA TYR A 271 0.01 14.62 4.24
C TYR A 271 -0.04 13.12 4.45
N ASP A 272 -0.30 12.70 5.69
CA ASP A 272 -0.28 11.29 6.11
C ASP A 272 0.98 10.53 5.68
N ASN A 273 2.13 11.23 5.75
CA ASN A 273 3.44 10.74 5.31
C ASN A 273 3.56 10.44 3.80
N PHE A 274 2.69 11.02 2.97
CA PHE A 274 2.82 11.04 1.52
C PHE A 274 3.18 12.45 1.04
N PHE A 275 4.19 12.52 0.18
CA PHE A 275 4.63 13.76 -0.45
C PHE A 275 3.77 14.07 -1.67
N TYR A 276 3.24 15.29 -1.72
CA TYR A 276 2.46 15.81 -2.84
C TYR A 276 3.08 17.12 -3.31
N ALA A 277 3.10 17.32 -4.63
CA ALA A 277 3.38 18.60 -5.23
C ALA A 277 2.33 18.88 -6.31
N GLU A 278 1.76 20.08 -6.28
CA GLU A 278 0.78 20.58 -7.24
C GLU A 278 1.12 22.02 -7.61
N ASP A 279 0.64 22.51 -8.74
CA ASP A 279 0.84 23.92 -9.12
C ASP A 279 -0.41 24.75 -8.86
N THR A 280 -0.19 25.97 -8.37
CA THR A 280 -1.24 26.99 -8.25
C THR A 280 -0.78 28.28 -8.92
N ALA A 281 -1.74 29.00 -9.48
CA ALA A 281 -1.49 30.27 -10.13
C ALA A 281 -1.65 31.43 -9.15
N PHE A 282 -0.69 32.37 -9.17
CA PHE A 282 -0.69 33.57 -8.36
C PHE A 282 -0.50 34.81 -9.24
N ASP A 283 -1.14 35.92 -8.87
CA ASP A 283 -0.88 37.22 -9.48
C ASP A 283 0.21 37.92 -8.65
N VAL A 284 1.37 38.16 -9.24
CA VAL A 284 2.51 38.86 -8.64
C VAL A 284 2.64 40.28 -9.20
N PRO A 285 3.08 41.27 -8.40
CA PRO A 285 3.31 42.63 -8.91
C PRO A 285 4.31 42.65 -10.07
N ARG A 286 4.08 43.50 -11.08
CA ARG A 286 5.01 43.65 -12.22
C ARG A 286 6.42 44.10 -11.85
N GLU A 287 6.60 44.67 -10.67
CA GLU A 287 7.94 44.99 -10.12
C GLU A 287 8.82 43.73 -9.99
N LEU A 288 8.21 42.55 -9.93
CA LEU A 288 8.88 41.25 -9.93
C LEU A 288 9.01 40.63 -11.33
N ASP A 289 8.71 41.36 -12.41
CA ASP A 289 8.86 40.87 -13.80
C ASP A 289 10.29 40.38 -14.08
N VAL A 290 11.31 40.94 -13.40
CA VAL A 290 12.71 40.49 -13.47
C VAL A 290 12.90 39.02 -13.07
N LEU A 291 12.09 38.52 -12.12
CA LEU A 291 12.12 37.11 -11.73
C LEU A 291 11.64 36.20 -12.88
N VAL A 292 10.82 36.75 -13.77
CA VAL A 292 10.07 36.01 -14.79
C VAL A 292 10.72 36.10 -16.17
N SER A 293 11.52 37.14 -16.42
CA SER A 293 12.26 37.34 -17.67
C SER A 293 13.55 36.53 -17.78
N GLU A 294 14.08 36.04 -16.65
CA GLU A 294 15.32 35.29 -16.58
C GLU A 294 15.05 33.79 -16.72
N GLU A 295 15.23 33.25 -17.93
CA GLU A 295 15.21 31.79 -18.14
C GLU A 295 16.44 31.09 -17.52
N ILE A 296 17.51 31.85 -17.26
CA ILE A 296 18.79 31.36 -16.76
C ILE A 296 18.73 31.34 -15.21
N PRO A 297 19.01 30.19 -14.58
CA PRO A 297 19.18 30.13 -13.13
C PRO A 297 20.38 30.96 -12.67
N HIS A 298 20.21 31.72 -11.59
CA HIS A 298 21.26 32.54 -10.98
C HIS A 298 21.59 32.07 -9.58
N THR A 299 22.82 32.25 -9.14
CA THR A 299 23.26 31.98 -7.77
C THR A 299 22.60 32.93 -6.76
N VAL A 300 22.59 32.57 -5.47
CA VAL A 300 22.11 33.44 -4.38
C VAL A 300 22.83 34.79 -4.42
N GLY A 301 24.15 34.78 -4.65
CA GLY A 301 24.96 36.01 -4.76
C GLY A 301 24.52 36.91 -5.92
N GLU A 302 24.26 36.32 -7.08
CA GLU A 302 23.75 37.04 -8.27
C GLU A 302 22.34 37.58 -8.05
N TRP A 303 21.43 36.81 -7.44
CA TRP A 303 20.08 37.29 -7.15
C TRP A 303 20.05 38.47 -6.18
N LEU A 304 20.90 38.47 -5.16
CA LEU A 304 21.05 39.63 -4.27
C LEU A 304 21.46 40.88 -5.05
N HIS A 305 22.32 40.72 -6.06
CA HIS A 305 22.75 41.81 -6.92
C HIS A 305 21.66 42.24 -7.92
N ILE A 306 21.00 41.29 -8.60
CA ILE A 306 19.93 41.53 -9.59
C ILE A 306 18.75 42.25 -8.96
N LEU A 307 18.34 41.83 -7.77
CA LEU A 307 17.17 42.39 -7.10
C LEU A 307 17.49 43.70 -6.36
N ASP A 308 18.77 44.03 -6.19
CA ASP A 308 19.25 45.10 -5.30
C ASP A 308 18.57 45.02 -3.92
N ARG A 309 18.51 43.80 -3.38
CA ARG A 309 17.78 43.47 -2.15
C ARG A 309 18.70 42.84 -1.12
N ASP A 310 18.30 42.98 0.14
CA ASP A 310 18.92 42.26 1.22
C ASP A 310 18.53 40.78 1.21
N ARG A 311 19.25 40.01 2.02
CA ARG A 311 19.01 38.59 2.16
C ARG A 311 17.64 38.25 2.73
N TRP A 312 17.13 39.08 3.63
CA TRP A 312 15.82 38.85 4.23
C TRP A 312 14.74 38.83 3.15
N SER A 313 14.77 39.82 2.26
CA SER A 313 13.86 39.89 1.12
C SER A 313 14.03 38.70 0.16
N LEU A 314 15.26 38.24 -0.07
CA LEU A 314 15.50 37.02 -0.86
C LEU A 314 14.91 35.78 -0.18
N ALA A 315 15.05 35.67 1.14
CA ALA A 315 14.51 34.56 1.92
C ALA A 315 12.98 34.55 1.88
N GLU A 316 12.32 35.72 1.89
CA GLU A 316 10.87 35.82 1.69
C GLU A 316 10.46 35.28 0.31
N LEU A 317 11.17 35.64 -0.76
CA LEU A 317 10.89 35.12 -2.11
C LEU A 317 11.08 33.60 -2.21
N ILE A 318 12.06 33.03 -1.49
CA ILE A 318 12.26 31.57 -1.42
C ILE A 318 11.14 30.92 -0.62
N ALA A 319 10.77 31.49 0.53
CA ALA A 319 9.71 30.97 1.40
C ALA A 319 8.34 30.99 0.71
N GLU A 320 8.08 31.99 -0.14
CA GLU A 320 6.89 32.09 -0.99
C GLU A 320 6.94 31.17 -2.23
N GLY A 321 8.09 30.55 -2.51
CA GLY A 321 8.29 29.66 -3.66
C GLY A 321 8.51 30.38 -5.00
N LEU A 322 8.70 31.70 -4.98
CA LEU A 322 9.02 32.51 -6.17
C LEU A 322 10.45 32.25 -6.64
N LEU A 323 11.37 31.98 -5.74
CA LEU A 323 12.72 31.53 -6.05
C LEU A 323 12.92 30.12 -5.52
N VAL A 324 13.11 29.15 -6.42
CA VAL A 324 13.24 27.74 -6.05
C VAL A 324 14.71 27.33 -6.14
N PRO A 325 15.35 26.93 -5.03
CA PRO A 325 16.69 26.37 -5.05
C PRO A 325 16.75 25.13 -5.95
N GLN A 326 17.75 25.08 -6.81
CA GLN A 326 18.08 23.94 -7.63
C GLN A 326 19.22 23.15 -6.98
N PRO A 327 19.12 21.82 -6.90
CA PRO A 327 20.25 21.01 -6.50
C PRO A 327 21.38 21.17 -7.53
N PRO A 328 22.65 21.29 -7.11
CA PRO A 328 23.77 21.25 -8.05
C PRO A 328 23.90 19.84 -8.64
N LEU A 329 24.65 19.69 -9.74
CA LEU A 329 24.69 18.44 -10.53
C LEU A 329 25.15 17.21 -9.73
N GLY A 330 26.06 17.37 -8.77
CA GLY A 330 26.48 16.32 -7.82
C GLY A 330 25.77 16.39 -6.45
N GLY A 331 24.70 17.19 -6.36
CA GLY A 331 23.83 17.30 -5.21
C GLY A 331 24.47 17.97 -3.98
N LEU A 332 23.83 17.78 -2.81
CA LEU A 332 24.28 18.41 -1.55
C LEU A 332 25.75 18.15 -1.19
N LYS A 333 26.36 17.07 -1.71
CA LYS A 333 27.77 16.76 -1.48
C LYS A 333 28.68 17.84 -2.05
N GLU A 334 28.38 18.39 -3.22
CA GLU A 334 29.18 19.44 -3.87
C GLU A 334 29.22 20.70 -3.01
N ILE A 335 28.09 21.10 -2.42
CA ILE A 335 27.96 22.25 -1.51
C ILE A 335 28.86 22.09 -0.27
N VAL A 336 29.10 20.84 0.15
CA VAL A 336 29.84 20.52 1.38
C VAL A 336 31.34 20.29 1.13
N THR A 337 31.72 19.89 -0.09
CA THR A 337 33.10 19.64 -0.48
C THR A 337 33.84 20.88 -0.98
N GLU A 338 33.12 21.92 -1.43
CA GLU A 338 33.74 23.20 -1.82
C GLU A 338 33.81 24.18 -0.62
N PRO A 339 35.01 24.64 -0.19
CA PRO A 339 35.17 25.38 1.06
C PRO A 339 34.68 26.85 1.06
N ALA A 340 34.07 27.35 -0.02
CA ALA A 340 34.11 28.80 -0.30
C ALA A 340 32.96 29.65 0.28
N GLY A 341 31.88 29.06 0.82
CA GLY A 341 30.70 29.85 1.19
C GLY A 341 30.10 29.59 2.58
N CYS A 342 29.79 28.33 2.92
CA CYS A 342 28.95 28.06 4.08
C CYS A 342 29.70 28.15 5.42
N GLU A 343 29.04 28.66 6.47
CA GLU A 343 29.64 28.77 7.81
C GLU A 343 30.18 27.41 8.33
N HIS A 344 31.29 27.45 9.07
CA HIS A 344 32.00 26.25 9.53
C HIS A 344 31.11 25.26 10.31
N THR A 345 30.13 25.77 11.06
CA THR A 345 29.13 24.99 11.83
C THR A 345 28.11 24.31 10.92
N SER A 346 27.60 25.01 9.92
CA SER A 346 26.61 24.52 8.96
C SER A 346 27.18 23.44 8.05
N GLY A 347 28.40 23.64 7.54
CA GLY A 347 29.10 22.61 6.78
C GLY A 347 29.33 21.33 7.59
N ALA A 348 29.65 21.43 8.88
CA ALA A 348 29.81 20.27 9.75
C ALA A 348 28.48 19.53 10.01
N ALA A 349 27.37 20.27 10.22
CA ALA A 349 26.05 19.70 10.39
C ALA A 349 25.57 18.98 9.11
N LEU A 350 25.77 19.58 7.93
CA LEU A 350 25.46 18.94 6.65
C LEU A 350 26.32 17.69 6.39
N ARG A 351 27.63 17.73 6.68
CA ARG A 351 28.48 16.52 6.63
C ARG A 351 27.91 15.41 7.49
N SER A 352 27.53 15.73 8.72
CA SER A 352 26.92 14.78 9.66
C SER A 352 25.59 14.20 9.14
N ILE A 353 24.79 14.96 8.39
CA ILE A 353 23.58 14.48 7.71
C ILE A 353 23.96 13.54 6.55
N LEU A 354 24.92 13.92 5.71
CA LEU A 354 25.38 13.12 4.57
C LEU A 354 26.07 11.81 4.99
N ASP A 355 26.76 11.81 6.13
CA ASP A 355 27.35 10.61 6.75
C ASP A 355 26.24 9.65 7.25
N ALA A 356 25.18 10.20 7.83
CA ALA A 356 24.01 9.42 8.24
C ALA A 356 23.27 8.83 7.03
N GLU A 357 23.09 9.62 5.96
CA GLU A 357 22.57 9.14 4.66
C GLU A 357 23.43 8.00 4.09
N SER A 358 24.75 8.15 4.10
CA SER A 358 25.68 7.11 3.63
C SER A 358 25.58 5.84 4.48
N SER A 359 25.38 5.98 5.80
CA SER A 359 25.20 4.85 6.72
C SER A 359 23.92 4.06 6.45
N VAL A 360 22.86 4.70 5.91
CA VAL A 360 21.63 4.00 5.50
C VAL A 360 21.88 3.03 4.35
N ALA A 361 22.90 3.27 3.53
CA ALA A 361 23.29 2.37 2.43
C ALA A 361 24.25 1.25 2.86
N ASP A 362 24.77 1.24 4.10
CA ASP A 362 25.69 0.20 4.61
C ASP A 362 25.02 -1.19 4.52
N PRO A 363 25.75 -2.26 4.17
CA PRO A 363 25.19 -3.61 4.15
C PRO A 363 24.79 -4.14 5.55
N ARG A 364 25.34 -3.60 6.64
CA ARG A 364 25.10 -4.05 8.01
C ARG A 364 23.80 -3.47 8.59
N PRO A 365 22.83 -4.30 9.04
CA PRO A 365 21.52 -3.82 9.47
C PRO A 365 21.52 -2.85 10.68
N ASP A 366 22.42 -3.04 11.64
CA ASP A 366 22.58 -2.14 12.80
C ASP A 366 23.00 -0.74 12.37
N VAL A 367 23.99 -0.65 11.48
CA VAL A 367 24.49 0.64 10.96
C VAL A 367 23.42 1.34 10.13
N ARG A 368 22.65 0.61 9.31
CA ARG A 368 21.50 1.16 8.59
C ARG A 368 20.45 1.74 9.53
N ALA A 369 20.09 0.98 10.56
CA ALA A 369 19.05 1.37 11.51
C ALA A 369 19.45 2.63 12.30
N VAL A 370 20.69 2.68 12.79
CA VAL A 370 21.24 3.85 13.48
C VAL A 370 21.37 5.03 12.52
N GLY A 371 21.86 4.80 11.30
CA GLY A 371 21.99 5.82 10.26
C GLY A 371 20.65 6.48 9.92
N LEU A 372 19.57 5.71 9.78
CA LEU A 372 18.23 6.24 9.50
C LEU A 372 17.70 7.07 10.68
N LEU A 373 17.90 6.62 11.91
CA LEU A 373 17.51 7.39 13.10
C LEU A 373 18.30 8.71 13.18
N GLN A 374 19.61 8.67 12.95
CA GLN A 374 20.46 9.86 12.94
C GLN A 374 20.09 10.82 11.81
N LEU A 375 19.79 10.32 10.61
CA LEU A 375 19.36 11.14 9.47
C LEU A 375 18.11 11.96 9.82
N ARG A 376 17.09 11.31 10.42
CA ARG A 376 15.85 11.97 10.86
C ARG A 376 16.12 13.07 11.90
N GLU A 377 16.86 12.73 12.93
CA GLU A 377 17.14 13.64 14.04
C GLU A 377 17.98 14.83 13.59
N ARG A 378 19.11 14.57 12.91
CA ARG A 378 20.06 15.61 12.47
C ARG A 378 19.46 16.56 11.45
N ALA A 379 18.69 16.06 10.48
CA ALA A 379 18.04 16.92 9.49
C ALA A 379 16.97 17.80 10.13
N ALA A 380 16.17 17.26 11.05
CA ALA A 380 15.18 18.05 11.77
C ALA A 380 15.82 19.06 12.73
N GLU A 381 16.92 18.73 13.40
CA GLU A 381 17.69 19.68 14.22
C GLU A 381 18.30 20.79 13.37
N PHE A 382 18.84 20.46 12.19
CA PHE A 382 19.41 21.44 11.27
C PHE A 382 18.39 22.51 10.86
N VAL A 383 17.16 22.10 10.51
CA VAL A 383 16.09 23.03 10.11
C VAL A 383 15.54 23.78 11.33
N ALA A 384 15.26 23.09 12.44
CA ALA A 384 14.71 23.71 13.65
C ALA A 384 15.66 24.77 14.25
N ALA A 385 16.98 24.60 14.14
CA ALA A 385 17.95 25.57 14.61
C ALA A 385 17.88 26.93 13.87
N ARG A 386 17.27 26.98 12.68
CA ARG A 386 17.19 28.17 11.82
C ARG A 386 15.78 28.72 11.71
N GLU A 387 14.80 27.84 11.58
CA GLU A 387 13.38 28.19 11.40
C GLU A 387 12.58 28.13 12.72
N GLY A 388 13.21 27.72 13.83
CA GLY A 388 12.59 27.56 15.14
C GLY A 388 11.80 26.25 15.31
N VAL A 389 11.21 25.72 14.23
CA VAL A 389 10.49 24.43 14.22
C VAL A 389 10.73 23.71 12.91
N ALA A 390 11.15 22.44 12.98
CA ALA A 390 11.23 21.60 11.78
C ALA A 390 9.87 20.99 11.41
N PRO A 391 9.61 20.79 10.11
CA PRO A 391 8.42 20.07 9.66
C PRO A 391 8.33 18.68 10.30
N SER A 392 7.15 18.36 10.86
CA SER A 392 6.92 17.10 11.58
C SER A 392 7.21 15.85 10.74
N TRP A 393 6.99 15.95 9.42
CA TRP A 393 7.23 14.86 8.47
C TRP A 393 8.70 14.42 8.41
N MET A 394 9.68 15.26 8.76
CA MET A 394 11.09 14.84 8.78
C MET A 394 11.32 13.67 9.76
N ARG A 395 10.55 13.61 10.84
CA ARG A 395 10.66 12.55 11.85
C ARG A 395 9.70 11.38 11.61
N THR A 396 8.62 11.58 10.84
CA THR A 396 7.56 10.57 10.67
C THR A 396 7.45 9.98 9.27
N ALA A 397 7.75 10.75 8.22
CA ALA A 397 7.58 10.32 6.82
C ALA A 397 8.70 9.37 6.38
N PRO A 398 8.50 8.51 5.37
CA PRO A 398 9.55 7.66 4.83
C PRO A 398 10.58 8.53 4.09
N LEU A 399 11.70 8.83 4.75
CA LEU A 399 12.79 9.62 4.15
C LEU A 399 13.66 8.81 3.18
N VAL A 400 13.56 7.47 3.22
CA VAL A 400 14.40 6.57 2.45
C VAL A 400 13.51 5.53 1.79
N HIS A 401 13.73 5.34 0.49
CA HIS A 401 13.12 4.29 -0.30
C HIS A 401 14.21 3.37 -0.81
N GLU A 402 14.04 2.07 -0.58
CA GLU A 402 14.89 1.06 -1.19
C GLU A 402 14.04 0.13 -2.05
N THR A 403 14.52 -0.17 -3.24
CA THR A 403 13.94 -1.18 -4.14
C THR A 403 14.99 -2.23 -4.44
N CYS A 404 14.63 -3.51 -4.33
CA CYS A 404 15.54 -4.63 -4.53
C CYS A 404 15.05 -5.53 -5.67
N VAL A 405 15.99 -6.02 -6.49
CA VAL A 405 15.69 -6.99 -7.55
C VAL A 405 15.37 -8.37 -6.95
N THR A 406 14.44 -9.09 -7.57
CA THR A 406 14.17 -10.50 -7.21
C THR A 406 15.14 -11.41 -7.92
N ASP A 407 15.64 -12.42 -7.21
CA ASP A 407 16.36 -13.54 -7.82
C ASP A 407 15.44 -14.29 -8.82
N PRO A 408 15.83 -14.47 -10.09
CA PRO A 408 15.04 -15.18 -11.09
C PRO A 408 14.72 -16.62 -10.69
N GLU A 409 15.56 -17.28 -9.88
CA GLU A 409 15.29 -18.64 -9.41
C GLU A 409 14.09 -18.70 -8.44
N LEU A 410 13.76 -17.57 -7.80
CA LEU A 410 12.65 -17.44 -6.86
C LEU A 410 11.33 -17.05 -7.51
N VAL A 411 11.25 -16.93 -8.84
CA VAL A 411 10.04 -16.52 -9.56
C VAL A 411 9.86 -17.35 -10.84
N PRO A 412 8.69 -17.98 -11.06
CA PRO A 412 8.44 -18.69 -12.30
C PRO A 412 8.28 -17.73 -13.48
N LEU A 413 8.61 -18.19 -14.69
CA LEU A 413 8.24 -17.47 -15.91
C LEU A 413 6.73 -17.47 -16.05
N ILE A 414 6.13 -16.28 -16.21
CA ILE A 414 4.68 -16.15 -16.34
C ILE A 414 4.25 -16.59 -17.75
N PRO A 415 3.35 -17.59 -17.89
CA PRO A 415 2.90 -18.02 -19.22
C PRO A 415 2.08 -16.93 -19.91
N GLN A 416 2.57 -16.44 -21.04
CA GLN A 416 1.97 -15.33 -21.79
C GLN A 416 0.49 -15.59 -22.14
N GLY A 417 0.13 -16.83 -22.48
CA GLY A 417 -1.25 -17.20 -22.77
C GLY A 417 -2.18 -17.01 -21.57
N SER A 418 -1.75 -17.43 -20.38
CA SER A 418 -2.50 -17.29 -19.13
C SER A 418 -2.66 -15.82 -18.74
N LEU A 419 -1.59 -15.03 -18.87
CA LEU A 419 -1.64 -13.59 -18.62
C LEU A 419 -2.57 -12.87 -19.59
N ARG A 420 -2.44 -13.14 -20.90
CA ARG A 420 -3.30 -12.53 -21.93
C ARG A 420 -4.78 -12.87 -21.70
N GLN A 421 -5.08 -14.12 -21.33
CA GLN A 421 -6.45 -14.54 -21.02
C GLN A 421 -6.99 -13.81 -19.79
N ALA A 422 -6.21 -13.70 -18.71
CA ALA A 422 -6.59 -12.95 -17.51
C ALA A 422 -6.84 -11.46 -17.82
N MET A 423 -5.94 -10.81 -18.58
CA MET A 423 -6.13 -9.42 -19.02
C MET A 423 -7.37 -9.26 -19.90
N THR A 424 -7.69 -10.26 -20.73
CA THR A 424 -8.91 -10.28 -21.54
C THR A 424 -10.15 -10.37 -20.66
N ASP A 425 -10.15 -11.19 -19.63
CA ASP A 425 -11.27 -11.30 -18.70
C ASP A 425 -11.43 -10.03 -17.85
N VAL A 426 -10.33 -9.41 -17.40
CA VAL A 426 -10.35 -8.09 -16.75
C VAL A 426 -10.93 -7.02 -17.68
N ALA A 427 -10.54 -7.00 -18.96
CA ALA A 427 -11.05 -6.06 -19.95
C ALA A 427 -12.57 -6.17 -20.15
N LYS A 428 -13.15 -7.38 -20.15
CA LYS A 428 -14.61 -7.58 -20.28
C LYS A 428 -15.41 -6.89 -19.18
N ILE A 429 -14.82 -6.71 -18.00
CA ILE A 429 -15.47 -6.10 -16.84
C ILE A 429 -15.31 -4.58 -16.86
N ILE A 430 -14.13 -4.11 -17.25
CA ILE A 430 -13.80 -2.67 -17.27
C ILE A 430 -14.47 -1.99 -18.45
N GLN A 431 -14.37 -2.56 -19.66
CA GLN A 431 -14.78 -1.93 -20.91
C GLN A 431 -16.21 -1.35 -20.87
N PRO A 432 -17.24 -2.06 -20.33
CA PRO A 432 -18.60 -1.53 -20.26
C PRO A 432 -18.76 -0.30 -19.35
N THR A 433 -17.76 0.00 -18.52
CA THR A 433 -17.78 1.12 -17.58
C THR A 433 -16.97 2.32 -18.09
N VAL A 434 -16.23 2.15 -19.19
CA VAL A 434 -15.37 3.21 -19.72
C VAL A 434 -16.23 4.29 -20.36
N ALA A 435 -15.91 5.55 -20.06
CA ALA A 435 -16.56 6.71 -20.64
C ALA A 435 -15.57 7.89 -20.74
N ARG A 436 -15.92 8.92 -21.50
CA ARG A 436 -15.19 10.20 -21.51
C ARG A 436 -15.49 10.99 -20.22
N SER A 437 -14.45 11.49 -19.57
CA SER A 437 -14.54 12.25 -18.33
C SER A 437 -15.39 13.51 -18.50
N THR A 438 -16.25 13.79 -17.50
CA THR A 438 -16.96 15.06 -17.37
C THR A 438 -16.01 16.23 -17.14
N PHE A 439 -14.84 15.98 -16.53
CA PHE A 439 -13.80 16.99 -16.38
C PHE A 439 -13.15 17.34 -17.71
N TYR A 440 -12.93 16.35 -18.58
CA TYR A 440 -12.40 16.63 -19.92
C TYR A 440 -13.38 17.46 -20.76
N ASP A 441 -14.69 17.19 -20.67
CA ASP A 441 -15.71 18.04 -21.29
C ASP A 441 -15.60 19.50 -20.82
N ALA A 442 -15.44 19.71 -19.50
CA ALA A 442 -15.24 21.06 -18.94
C ALA A 442 -13.92 21.71 -19.40
N VAL A 443 -12.86 20.94 -19.62
CA VAL A 443 -11.59 21.43 -20.17
C VAL A 443 -11.77 21.86 -21.63
N ILE A 444 -12.57 21.16 -22.44
CA ILE A 444 -12.94 21.58 -23.81
C ILE A 444 -13.72 22.89 -23.77
N GLU A 445 -14.75 23.00 -22.93
CA GLU A 445 -15.55 24.23 -22.80
C GLU A 445 -14.67 25.42 -22.38
N ALA A 446 -13.75 25.22 -21.42
CA ALA A 446 -12.79 26.23 -21.02
C ALA A 446 -11.87 26.63 -22.19
N PHE A 447 -11.39 25.66 -22.98
CA PHE A 447 -10.57 25.94 -24.16
C PHE A 447 -11.34 26.76 -25.20
N GLN A 448 -12.59 26.41 -25.50
CA GLN A 448 -13.42 27.14 -26.46
C GLN A 448 -13.68 28.57 -25.99
N ALA A 449 -13.94 28.77 -24.70
CA ALA A 449 -14.14 30.09 -24.11
C ALA A 449 -12.88 30.96 -24.17
N LEU A 450 -11.70 30.37 -23.98
CA LEU A 450 -10.41 31.08 -23.96
C LEU A 450 -9.84 31.34 -25.36
N SER A 451 -9.96 30.36 -26.27
CA SER A 451 -9.36 30.43 -27.62
C SER A 451 -10.16 31.31 -28.58
N GLY A 452 -11.46 31.49 -28.33
CA GLY A 452 -12.34 32.27 -29.19
C GLY A 452 -12.28 31.81 -30.65
N SER A 453 -12.09 32.75 -31.58
CA SER A 453 -11.95 32.43 -33.01
C SER A 453 -10.57 31.91 -33.42
N ALA A 454 -9.56 31.95 -32.54
CA ALA A 454 -8.20 31.56 -32.88
C ALA A 454 -8.01 30.04 -32.96
N GLY A 455 -8.85 29.27 -32.24
CA GLY A 455 -8.84 27.80 -32.26
C GLY A 455 -7.54 27.15 -31.74
N ARG A 456 -6.63 27.94 -31.15
CA ARG A 456 -5.30 27.55 -30.70
C ARG A 456 -4.85 28.42 -29.53
N LEU A 457 -4.21 27.84 -28.52
CA LEU A 457 -3.64 28.54 -27.37
C LEU A 457 -2.28 27.94 -26.95
N PRO A 458 -1.31 28.74 -26.47
CA PRO A 458 -0.13 28.20 -25.80
C PRO A 458 -0.48 27.27 -24.64
N LEU A 459 0.19 26.12 -24.52
CA LEU A 459 -0.13 25.09 -23.53
C LEU A 459 -0.04 25.63 -22.10
N VAL A 460 1.07 26.29 -21.75
CA VAL A 460 1.28 26.85 -20.41
C VAL A 460 0.22 27.91 -20.09
N GLU A 461 -0.14 28.74 -21.07
CA GLU A 461 -1.16 29.79 -20.89
C GLU A 461 -2.54 29.21 -20.64
N PHE A 462 -2.93 28.21 -21.42
CA PHE A 462 -4.21 27.52 -21.29
C PHE A 462 -4.33 26.81 -19.93
N VAL A 463 -3.34 26.01 -19.55
CA VAL A 463 -3.35 25.26 -18.29
C VAL A 463 -3.40 26.21 -17.10
N THR A 464 -2.57 27.24 -17.09
CA THR A 464 -2.55 28.22 -15.99
C THR A 464 -3.88 28.97 -15.88
N SER A 465 -4.48 29.37 -17.01
CA SER A 465 -5.81 30.00 -17.03
C SER A 465 -6.88 29.10 -16.42
N CYS A 466 -6.80 27.79 -16.68
CA CYS A 466 -7.69 26.81 -16.05
C CYS A 466 -7.41 26.66 -14.55
N VAL A 467 -6.15 26.58 -14.12
CA VAL A 467 -5.77 26.49 -12.69
C VAL A 467 -6.24 27.73 -11.90
N SER A 468 -6.16 28.92 -12.50
CA SER A 468 -6.63 30.16 -11.87
C SER A 468 -8.15 30.30 -11.78
N SER A 469 -8.91 29.49 -12.53
CA SER A 469 -10.35 29.63 -12.63
C SER A 469 -11.06 29.03 -11.42
N PRO A 470 -11.80 29.81 -10.61
CA PRO A 470 -12.57 29.27 -9.48
C PRO A 470 -13.61 28.24 -9.93
N LEU A 471 -14.15 28.40 -11.15
CA LEU A 471 -15.07 27.45 -11.75
C LEU A 471 -14.39 26.09 -11.98
N MET A 472 -13.20 26.08 -12.58
CA MET A 472 -12.45 24.83 -12.83
C MET A 472 -12.02 24.16 -11.52
N THR A 473 -11.63 24.94 -10.51
CA THR A 473 -11.35 24.41 -9.16
C THR A 473 -12.59 23.74 -8.55
N SER A 474 -13.76 24.38 -8.66
CA SER A 474 -15.03 23.80 -8.19
C SER A 474 -15.40 22.51 -8.94
N ILE A 475 -15.24 22.50 -10.27
CA ILE A 475 -15.47 21.31 -11.11
C ILE A 475 -14.53 20.18 -10.68
N THR A 476 -13.23 20.46 -10.53
CA THR A 476 -12.21 19.47 -10.10
C THR A 476 -12.61 18.78 -8.78
N ASN A 477 -13.14 19.54 -7.82
CA ASN A 477 -13.58 19.01 -6.53
C ASN A 477 -14.83 18.10 -6.64
N GLN A 478 -15.63 18.27 -7.69
CA GLN A 478 -16.83 17.46 -7.96
C GLN A 478 -16.59 16.33 -8.97
N THR A 479 -15.47 16.38 -9.72
CA THR A 479 -15.14 15.47 -10.83
C THR A 479 -15.26 14.01 -10.43
N MET A 480 -14.68 13.61 -9.29
CA MET A 480 -14.67 12.20 -8.87
C MET A 480 -16.08 11.61 -8.82
N TRP A 481 -17.06 12.35 -8.29
CA TRP A 481 -18.42 11.85 -8.12
C TRP A 481 -19.20 11.87 -9.45
N ARG A 482 -19.00 12.91 -10.27
CA ARG A 482 -19.64 13.01 -11.60
C ARG A 482 -19.14 11.94 -12.56
N ASP A 483 -17.82 11.73 -12.62
CA ASP A 483 -17.20 10.70 -13.46
C ASP A 483 -17.61 9.29 -13.02
N PHE A 484 -17.76 9.09 -11.71
CA PHE A 484 -18.30 7.85 -11.17
C PHE A 484 -19.74 7.58 -11.63
N GLN A 485 -20.63 8.56 -11.51
CA GLN A 485 -22.01 8.41 -11.99
C GLN A 485 -22.07 8.14 -13.50
N ARG A 486 -21.18 8.78 -14.27
CA ARG A 486 -21.08 8.54 -15.71
C ARG A 486 -20.62 7.12 -16.02
N ALA A 487 -19.65 6.58 -15.28
CA ALA A 487 -19.23 5.19 -15.42
C ALA A 487 -20.34 4.18 -15.04
N GLU A 488 -21.12 4.47 -13.99
CA GLU A 488 -22.30 3.67 -13.63
C GLU A 488 -23.38 3.72 -14.71
N TRP A 489 -23.64 4.90 -15.27
CA TRP A 489 -24.59 5.08 -16.36
C TRP A 489 -24.16 4.30 -17.61
N SER A 490 -22.88 4.38 -17.98
CA SER A 490 -22.28 3.62 -19.10
C SER A 490 -22.45 2.11 -18.90
N ARG A 491 -22.23 1.61 -17.68
CA ARG A 491 -22.47 0.19 -17.35
C ARG A 491 -23.92 -0.22 -17.61
N ALA A 492 -24.89 0.61 -17.22
CA ALA A 492 -26.31 0.28 -17.28
C ALA A 492 -26.90 0.40 -18.70
N HIS A 493 -26.38 1.30 -19.52
CA HIS A 493 -26.95 1.64 -20.83
C HIS A 493 -26.07 1.24 -22.03
N GLY A 494 -24.87 0.72 -21.77
CA GLY A 494 -23.86 0.43 -22.77
C GLY A 494 -22.93 1.62 -23.01
N VAL A 495 -21.76 1.34 -23.59
CA VAL A 495 -20.79 2.37 -23.98
C VAL A 495 -21.40 3.18 -25.11
N ASP A 496 -21.35 4.51 -25.00
CA ASP A 496 -21.68 5.39 -26.11
C ASP A 496 -20.60 5.22 -27.21
N GLU A 497 -20.87 4.35 -28.20
CA GLU A 497 -19.98 4.07 -29.33
C GLU A 497 -19.63 5.35 -30.13
N ALA A 498 -20.36 6.45 -29.91
CA ALA A 498 -20.20 7.71 -30.63
C ALA A 498 -18.95 8.53 -30.24
N ILE A 499 -18.30 8.26 -29.10
CA ILE A 499 -17.17 9.08 -28.66
C ILE A 499 -15.84 8.50 -29.15
N ARG A 500 -15.49 8.83 -30.39
CA ARG A 500 -14.10 8.71 -30.87
C ARG A 500 -13.25 9.82 -30.25
N CYS A 501 -12.28 9.48 -29.39
CA CYS A 501 -11.33 10.44 -28.82
C CYS A 501 -9.91 10.25 -29.33
N ASP A 502 -9.73 9.74 -30.54
CA ASP A 502 -8.42 9.45 -31.10
C ASP A 502 -7.74 10.67 -31.73
N GLY A 503 -8.50 11.59 -32.32
CA GLY A 503 -8.01 12.85 -32.90
C GLY A 503 -6.74 12.68 -33.74
N LEU A 504 -5.70 13.46 -33.43
CA LEU A 504 -4.38 13.43 -34.10
C LEU A 504 -3.39 12.43 -33.45
N GLY A 505 -3.89 11.46 -32.69
CA GLY A 505 -3.05 10.46 -32.01
C GLY A 505 -2.40 10.94 -30.70
N THR A 506 -2.68 12.16 -30.23
CA THR A 506 -2.15 12.65 -28.94
C THR A 506 -2.84 12.02 -27.74
N LEU A 507 -4.07 11.56 -27.92
CA LEU A 507 -4.88 10.89 -26.89
C LEU A 507 -4.73 9.37 -27.02
N ALA A 508 -4.34 8.72 -25.93
CA ALA A 508 -4.20 7.26 -25.93
C ALA A 508 -5.59 6.58 -26.01
N PRO A 509 -5.69 5.35 -26.52
CA PRO A 509 -6.80 4.48 -26.15
C PRO A 509 -6.87 4.31 -24.62
N ALA A 510 -8.01 3.91 -24.08
CA ALA A 510 -8.14 3.72 -22.64
C ALA A 510 -7.15 2.65 -22.14
N THR A 511 -6.23 3.04 -21.26
CA THR A 511 -5.16 2.17 -20.75
C THR A 511 -5.36 1.85 -19.28
N PHE A 512 -5.03 0.61 -18.92
CA PHE A 512 -5.20 0.10 -17.56
C PHE A 512 -4.03 -0.79 -17.16
N THR A 513 -3.61 -0.67 -15.92
CA THR A 513 -2.65 -1.55 -15.25
C THR A 513 -3.39 -2.42 -14.24
N ALA A 514 -3.33 -3.74 -14.43
CA ALA A 514 -3.94 -4.73 -13.54
C ALA A 514 -2.89 -5.36 -12.63
N PHE A 515 -3.32 -5.65 -11.40
CA PHE A 515 -2.55 -6.32 -10.36
C PHE A 515 -3.12 -7.71 -10.09
N LEU A 516 -2.40 -8.74 -10.51
CA LEU A 516 -2.89 -10.12 -10.53
C LEU A 516 -2.06 -11.01 -9.61
N GLN A 517 -2.71 -11.81 -8.75
CA GLN A 517 -2.06 -12.88 -8.00
C GLN A 517 -2.43 -14.24 -8.61
N PRO A 518 -1.48 -14.96 -9.21
CA PRO A 518 -1.78 -16.22 -9.86
C PRO A 518 -2.05 -17.34 -8.85
N ILE A 519 -2.96 -18.24 -9.23
CA ILE A 519 -3.36 -19.45 -8.49
C ILE A 519 -3.16 -20.64 -9.43
N GLY A 520 -2.38 -21.64 -9.03
CA GLY A 520 -2.13 -22.79 -9.89
C GLY A 520 -1.51 -23.96 -9.15
N ASP A 521 -1.73 -25.16 -9.68
CA ASP A 521 -1.18 -26.44 -9.20
C ASP A 521 -0.06 -26.98 -10.10
N ARG A 522 0.23 -26.30 -11.23
CA ARG A 522 1.16 -26.74 -12.28
C ARG A 522 2.05 -25.61 -12.78
N SER A 523 3.24 -25.97 -13.28
CA SER A 523 4.29 -25.03 -13.73
C SER A 523 3.99 -24.31 -15.05
N ASP A 524 3.04 -24.79 -15.87
CA ASP A 524 2.92 -24.35 -17.28
C ASP A 524 1.69 -23.44 -17.53
N SER A 525 0.78 -23.29 -16.56
CA SER A 525 -0.43 -22.45 -16.63
C SER A 525 -1.08 -22.24 -15.26
N TRP A 526 -1.77 -21.11 -15.01
CA TRP A 526 -2.57 -20.93 -13.78
C TRP A 526 -3.98 -21.40 -14.02
N SER A 527 -4.62 -21.91 -12.97
CA SER A 527 -6.05 -22.21 -12.98
C SER A 527 -6.87 -20.93 -12.82
N MET A 528 -6.42 -19.98 -12.02
CA MET A 528 -7.11 -18.71 -11.75
C MET A 528 -6.12 -17.57 -11.43
N ALA A 529 -6.61 -16.34 -11.41
CA ALA A 529 -5.86 -15.21 -10.85
C ALA A 529 -6.78 -14.32 -9.99
N VAL A 530 -6.26 -13.73 -8.93
CA VAL A 530 -6.98 -12.73 -8.14
C VAL A 530 -6.63 -11.33 -8.62
N LEU A 531 -7.65 -10.53 -8.96
CA LEU A 531 -7.49 -9.13 -9.30
C LEU A 531 -7.47 -8.29 -8.02
N ASN A 532 -6.28 -7.89 -7.59
CA ASN A 532 -6.10 -7.08 -6.39
C ASN A 532 -6.42 -5.61 -6.61
N ARG A 533 -6.18 -5.09 -7.82
CA ARG A 533 -6.36 -3.69 -8.16
C ARG A 533 -6.34 -3.49 -9.67
N VAL A 534 -7.04 -2.46 -10.12
CA VAL A 534 -6.86 -1.84 -11.43
C VAL A 534 -6.51 -0.38 -11.20
N ASN A 535 -5.50 0.11 -11.92
CA ASN A 535 -5.22 1.53 -12.04
C ASN A 535 -5.33 1.94 -13.50
N GLN A 536 -5.80 3.15 -13.76
CA GLN A 536 -5.77 3.74 -15.09
C GLN A 536 -4.38 4.26 -15.43
N GLY A 537 -4.05 4.23 -16.72
CA GLY A 537 -2.84 4.78 -17.28
C GLY A 537 -1.95 3.73 -17.95
N PRO A 538 -0.98 4.19 -18.77
CA PRO A 538 -0.24 3.34 -19.70
C PRO A 538 0.93 2.58 -19.06
N GLY A 539 1.05 2.54 -17.72
CA GLY A 539 2.05 1.71 -17.05
C GLY A 539 3.14 2.46 -16.28
N GLY A 540 2.87 3.65 -15.72
CA GLY A 540 3.81 4.34 -14.82
C GLY A 540 4.32 3.46 -13.66
N LEU A 541 3.47 2.55 -13.16
CA LEU A 541 3.82 1.57 -12.12
C LEU A 541 4.75 0.45 -12.58
N LEU A 542 4.92 0.27 -13.89
CA LEU A 542 5.92 -0.62 -14.50
C LEU A 542 7.22 0.17 -14.75
N VAL A 543 7.10 1.36 -15.34
CA VAL A 543 8.23 2.25 -15.70
C VAL A 543 9.08 2.65 -14.49
N ARG A 544 8.45 2.87 -13.34
CA ARG A 544 9.12 3.24 -12.09
C ARG A 544 10.27 2.30 -11.69
N TRP A 545 10.23 1.04 -12.11
CA TRP A 545 11.29 0.06 -11.78
C TRP A 545 12.51 0.17 -12.68
N GLY A 546 12.48 1.03 -13.70
CA GLY A 546 13.52 1.08 -14.72
C GLY A 546 14.88 1.58 -14.25
N GLU A 547 15.00 2.18 -13.08
CA GLU A 547 16.35 2.47 -12.57
C GLU A 547 17.10 1.17 -12.23
N LEU A 548 16.40 0.07 -11.92
CA LEU A 548 17.02 -1.24 -11.71
C LEU A 548 17.55 -1.77 -13.03
N GLN A 549 18.84 -2.16 -13.06
CA GLN A 549 19.50 -2.58 -14.30
C GLN A 549 18.76 -3.73 -15.01
N GLY A 550 18.24 -4.71 -14.26
CA GLY A 550 17.46 -5.83 -14.80
C GLY A 550 16.10 -5.45 -15.39
N CYS A 551 15.58 -4.25 -15.12
CA CYS A 551 14.31 -3.77 -15.66
C CYS A 551 14.47 -2.91 -16.93
N ALA A 552 15.59 -2.20 -17.04
CA ALA A 552 15.84 -1.24 -18.12
C ALA A 552 15.78 -1.87 -19.53
N HIS A 553 16.28 -3.10 -19.67
CA HIS A 553 16.27 -3.81 -20.94
C HIS A 553 14.86 -4.09 -21.46
N HIS A 554 13.97 -4.65 -20.62
CA HIS A 554 12.60 -4.95 -21.04
C HIS A 554 11.79 -3.68 -21.29
N LEU A 555 12.01 -2.62 -20.50
CA LEU A 555 11.36 -1.34 -20.75
C LEU A 555 11.74 -0.79 -22.13
N THR A 556 13.03 -0.77 -22.45
CA THR A 556 13.54 -0.25 -23.73
C THR A 556 13.12 -1.12 -24.92
N THR A 557 13.17 -2.45 -24.77
CA THR A 557 12.97 -3.40 -25.88
C THR A 557 11.50 -3.71 -26.13
N HIS A 558 10.65 -3.66 -25.10
CA HIS A 558 9.25 -4.11 -25.17
C HIS A 558 8.25 -3.00 -24.82
N TYR A 559 8.46 -2.29 -23.72
CA TYR A 559 7.49 -1.28 -23.27
C TYR A 559 7.49 -0.02 -24.14
N THR A 560 8.65 0.59 -24.40
CA THR A 560 8.75 1.83 -25.19
C THR A 560 8.17 1.66 -26.61
N PRO A 561 8.48 0.59 -27.37
CA PRO A 561 7.84 0.34 -28.65
C PRO A 561 6.32 0.16 -28.52
N TRP A 562 5.84 -0.56 -27.50
CA TRP A 562 4.42 -0.72 -27.25
C TRP A 562 3.72 0.62 -26.96
N LEU A 563 4.32 1.48 -26.13
CA LEU A 563 3.81 2.82 -25.84
C LEU A 563 3.73 3.68 -27.11
N GLN A 564 4.73 3.57 -27.99
CA GLN A 564 4.72 4.24 -29.29
C GLN A 564 3.55 3.80 -30.18
N THR A 565 3.17 2.52 -30.14
CA THR A 565 1.98 2.04 -30.90
C THR A 565 0.66 2.63 -30.43
N LEU A 566 0.60 3.18 -29.20
CA LEU A 566 -0.60 3.83 -28.68
C LEU A 566 -0.79 5.25 -29.21
N HIS A 567 0.27 5.85 -29.75
CA HIS A 567 0.32 7.24 -30.21
C HIS A 567 0.94 7.31 -31.62
N PRO A 568 0.26 6.78 -32.64
CA PRO A 568 0.77 6.83 -34.01
C PRO A 568 0.98 8.28 -34.44
N ASP A 569 2.08 8.55 -35.15
CA ASP A 569 2.45 9.85 -35.73
C ASP A 569 2.72 11.01 -34.76
N ALA A 570 2.49 10.82 -33.45
CA ALA A 570 2.79 11.80 -32.42
C ALA A 570 4.21 11.61 -31.84
N ARG A 571 4.87 12.72 -31.50
CA ARG A 571 6.03 12.67 -30.60
C ARG A 571 5.54 12.38 -29.18
N ILE A 572 6.33 11.66 -28.39
CA ILE A 572 5.98 11.32 -27.02
C ILE A 572 6.86 12.11 -26.05
N ALA A 573 6.23 12.74 -25.07
CA ALA A 573 6.91 13.32 -23.91
C ALA A 573 6.22 12.86 -22.61
N ALA A 574 6.95 12.19 -21.72
CA ALA A 574 6.39 11.71 -20.46
C ALA A 574 5.93 12.87 -19.58
N LEU A 575 4.71 12.73 -19.06
CA LEU A 575 4.17 13.58 -18.01
C LEU A 575 4.39 12.90 -16.65
N THR A 576 5.13 13.57 -15.78
CA THR A 576 5.24 13.28 -14.34
C THR A 576 4.65 14.44 -13.55
N THR A 577 4.36 14.22 -12.26
CA THR A 577 3.88 15.28 -11.37
C THR A 577 4.64 15.19 -10.05
N GLY A 578 5.45 16.20 -9.74
CA GLY A 578 6.08 16.32 -8.43
C GLY A 578 7.26 15.38 -8.17
N ASP A 579 7.96 14.91 -9.20
CA ASP A 579 9.17 14.08 -9.08
C ASP A 579 10.32 14.73 -8.30
N SER A 580 10.45 16.05 -8.36
CA SER A 580 11.38 16.84 -7.54
C SER A 580 11.04 16.88 -6.04
N TRP A 581 9.87 16.41 -5.64
CA TRP A 581 9.42 16.38 -4.23
C TRP A 581 9.14 14.96 -3.74
N ALA A 582 8.47 14.16 -4.57
CA ALA A 582 8.08 12.79 -4.32
C ALA A 582 8.89 11.85 -5.21
N GLY A 583 9.99 11.28 -4.69
CA GLY A 583 10.91 10.42 -5.47
C GLY A 583 10.23 9.20 -6.11
N VAL A 584 9.12 8.75 -5.54
CA VAL A 584 8.26 7.70 -6.10
C VAL A 584 7.66 8.03 -7.49
N GLN A 585 7.69 9.30 -7.90
CA GLN A 585 7.20 9.79 -9.20
C GLN A 585 8.30 9.89 -10.26
N LYS A 586 9.56 9.69 -9.88
CA LYS A 586 10.70 9.74 -10.79
C LYS A 586 10.60 8.59 -11.80
N ILE A 587 10.93 8.90 -13.05
CA ILE A 587 10.98 7.92 -14.14
C ILE A 587 12.37 7.98 -14.78
N PRO A 588 12.83 6.87 -15.40
CA PRO A 588 14.12 6.87 -16.09
C PRO A 588 14.07 7.67 -17.40
N ASP A 589 15.08 8.49 -17.63
CA ASP A 589 15.17 9.42 -18.77
C ASP A 589 15.32 8.70 -20.13
N TYR A 590 15.63 7.39 -20.14
CA TYR A 590 15.81 6.60 -21.37
C TYR A 590 14.51 6.00 -21.94
N VAL A 591 13.40 6.02 -21.18
CA VAL A 591 12.15 5.36 -21.61
C VAL A 591 11.50 6.14 -22.75
N VAL A 592 11.27 7.43 -22.53
CA VAL A 592 10.84 8.45 -23.50
C VAL A 592 11.32 9.82 -23.00
N PRO A 593 11.46 10.83 -23.88
CA PRO A 593 11.77 12.19 -23.44
C PRO A 593 10.76 12.73 -22.44
N ARG A 594 11.14 13.71 -21.61
CA ARG A 594 10.24 14.30 -20.60
C ARG A 594 9.58 15.57 -21.12
N LEU A 595 8.39 15.87 -20.58
CA LEU A 595 7.81 17.21 -20.65
C LEU A 595 8.48 18.09 -19.59
N LEU A 596 9.23 19.11 -20.01
CA LEU A 596 9.80 20.10 -19.10
C LEU A 596 8.71 21.11 -18.74
N TRP A 597 8.15 20.95 -17.54
CA TRP A 597 7.14 21.84 -17.00
C TRP A 597 7.79 23.03 -16.26
N PRO A 598 7.31 24.28 -16.45
CA PRO A 598 7.78 25.51 -15.83
C PRO A 598 8.22 25.45 -14.35
N THR A 599 7.43 24.77 -13.50
CA THR A 599 7.64 24.74 -12.05
C THR A 599 8.46 23.54 -11.56
N HIS A 600 8.81 22.62 -12.45
CA HIS A 600 9.57 21.43 -12.08
C HIS A 600 11.06 21.76 -11.93
N ALA A 601 11.63 21.41 -10.77
CA ALA A 601 13.08 21.43 -10.58
C ALA A 601 13.71 20.23 -11.30
N LEU A 602 14.77 20.47 -12.07
CA LEU A 602 15.46 19.41 -12.81
C LEU A 602 16.49 18.74 -11.91
N SER A 603 16.18 17.52 -11.47
CA SER A 603 17.09 16.75 -10.61
C SER A 603 18.26 16.08 -11.37
N SER A 604 18.13 15.84 -12.68
CA SER A 604 19.16 15.21 -13.54
C SER A 604 19.63 16.09 -14.71
N GLY A 605 19.30 17.38 -14.69
CA GLY A 605 19.56 18.28 -15.82
C GLY A 605 18.60 18.07 -17.00
N ARG A 606 18.79 18.84 -18.09
CA ARG A 606 17.97 18.78 -19.32
C ARG A 606 18.63 17.88 -20.36
N HIS A 607 17.87 16.97 -20.97
CA HIS A 607 18.32 16.21 -22.14
C HIS A 607 17.90 16.92 -23.44
N GLU A 608 18.68 16.74 -24.51
CA GLU A 608 18.39 17.34 -25.83
C GLU A 608 17.03 16.90 -26.40
N ALA A 609 16.62 15.67 -26.12
CA ALA A 609 15.36 15.11 -26.60
C ALA A 609 14.13 15.62 -25.83
N ASP A 610 14.31 16.20 -24.62
CA ASP A 610 13.23 16.70 -23.77
C ASP A 610 12.45 17.83 -24.45
N ILE A 611 11.14 17.88 -24.23
CA ILE A 611 10.25 18.86 -24.87
C ILE A 611 9.82 19.90 -23.84
N SER A 612 10.07 21.18 -24.11
CA SER A 612 9.59 22.26 -23.25
C SER A 612 8.10 22.48 -23.43
N ALA A 613 7.36 22.60 -22.32
CA ALA A 613 5.93 22.94 -22.38
C ALA A 613 5.67 24.31 -23.03
N THR A 614 6.66 25.19 -23.04
CA THR A 614 6.61 26.53 -23.66
C THR A 614 6.54 26.48 -25.18
N ASP A 615 7.02 25.38 -25.77
CA ASP A 615 7.08 25.15 -27.21
C ASP A 615 5.82 24.44 -27.73
N LEU A 616 4.83 24.24 -26.87
CA LEU A 616 3.59 23.50 -27.17
C LEU A 616 2.38 24.43 -27.19
N ASP A 617 1.46 24.12 -28.09
CA ASP A 617 0.13 24.72 -28.14
C ASP A 617 -0.95 23.63 -28.03
N VAL A 618 -2.13 24.01 -27.54
CA VAL A 618 -3.35 23.21 -27.54
C VAL A 618 -4.24 23.68 -28.69
N VAL A 619 -4.79 22.72 -29.44
CA VAL A 619 -5.72 22.96 -30.55
C VAL A 619 -6.96 22.08 -30.38
N LEU A 620 -8.11 22.55 -30.88
CA LEU A 620 -9.33 21.74 -30.95
C LEU A 620 -9.42 21.03 -32.29
N ASP A 621 -9.42 19.70 -32.28
CA ASP A 621 -9.85 18.91 -33.42
C ASP A 621 -11.39 18.86 -33.47
N SER A 622 -11.96 19.53 -34.47
CA SER A 622 -13.41 19.60 -34.66
C SER A 622 -14.03 18.28 -35.12
N GLU A 623 -13.27 17.38 -35.74
CA GLU A 623 -13.81 16.10 -36.24
C GLU A 623 -14.15 15.16 -35.08
N THR A 624 -13.23 15.05 -34.11
CA THR A 624 -13.39 14.18 -32.93
C THR A 624 -13.87 14.92 -31.69
N ALA A 625 -14.02 16.25 -31.77
CA ALA A 625 -14.32 17.13 -30.64
C ALA A 625 -13.36 16.90 -29.46
N THR A 626 -12.06 16.88 -29.76
CA THR A 626 -11.00 16.65 -28.78
C THR A 626 -9.91 17.71 -28.82
N LEU A 627 -9.31 17.98 -27.67
CA LEU A 627 -8.10 18.80 -27.56
C LEU A 627 -6.86 17.98 -27.88
N GLN A 628 -6.00 18.54 -28.70
CA GLN A 628 -4.73 17.97 -29.14
C GLN A 628 -3.59 18.89 -28.75
N VAL A 629 -2.42 18.33 -28.44
CA VAL A 629 -1.20 19.08 -28.14
C VAL A 629 -0.26 19.00 -29.35
N VAL A 630 0.26 20.14 -29.79
CA VAL A 630 1.14 20.22 -30.97
C VAL A 630 2.38 21.06 -30.70
N LEU A 631 3.48 20.74 -31.37
CA LEU A 631 4.66 21.61 -31.41
C LEU A 631 4.32 22.92 -32.10
N ARG A 632 4.63 24.06 -31.45
CA ARG A 632 4.29 25.38 -31.96
C ARG A 632 4.86 25.63 -33.35
N ALA A 633 6.14 25.29 -33.52
CA ALA A 633 6.91 25.57 -34.72
C ALA A 633 6.50 24.72 -35.94
N THR A 634 6.07 23.47 -35.73
CA THR A 634 5.85 22.50 -36.82
C THR A 634 4.40 22.04 -36.95
N GLY A 635 3.57 22.24 -35.93
CA GLY A 635 2.23 21.65 -35.85
C GLY A 635 2.22 20.13 -35.61
N GLN A 636 3.39 19.51 -35.39
CA GLN A 636 3.49 18.07 -35.16
C GLN A 636 2.79 17.69 -33.84
N PRO A 637 1.92 16.66 -33.83
CA PRO A 637 1.27 16.18 -32.61
C PRO A 637 2.27 15.71 -31.54
N VAL A 638 1.95 15.98 -30.28
CA VAL A 638 2.72 15.56 -29.09
C VAL A 638 1.80 14.89 -28.09
N ALA A 639 2.02 13.60 -27.84
CA ALA A 639 1.36 12.85 -26.78
C ALA A 639 2.08 13.02 -25.45
N LEU A 640 1.30 13.13 -24.37
CA LEU A 640 1.82 13.39 -23.02
C LEU A 640 1.50 12.24 -22.05
N PRO A 641 1.88 10.97 -22.31
CA PRO A 641 1.45 9.86 -21.47
C PRO A 641 1.88 10.08 -20.02
N TYR A 642 0.92 9.96 -19.10
CA TYR A 642 1.20 10.07 -17.67
C TYR A 642 1.90 8.81 -17.17
N LEU A 643 3.19 8.92 -16.83
CA LEU A 643 4.03 7.82 -16.34
C LEU A 643 4.30 7.91 -14.83
N GLY A 644 3.64 8.82 -14.13
CA GLY A 644 3.67 8.87 -12.67
C GLY A 644 2.85 7.76 -12.00
N VAL A 645 2.91 7.69 -10.67
CA VAL A 645 2.23 6.66 -9.87
C VAL A 645 1.08 7.22 -9.01
N ILE A 646 0.79 8.53 -9.08
CA ILE A 646 -0.38 9.11 -8.40
C ILE A 646 -1.65 8.65 -9.15
N PRO A 647 -2.65 8.08 -8.46
CA PRO A 647 -3.95 7.82 -9.08
C PRO A 647 -4.55 9.08 -9.69
N GLN A 648 -5.12 8.99 -10.89
CA GLN A 648 -5.70 10.13 -11.63
C GLN A 648 -6.74 10.95 -10.84
N HIS A 649 -7.49 10.32 -9.93
CA HIS A 649 -8.48 11.00 -9.09
C HIS A 649 -7.87 11.81 -7.93
N LEU A 650 -6.56 11.62 -7.66
CA LEU A 650 -5.79 12.40 -6.69
C LEU A 650 -4.92 13.48 -7.35
N LEU A 651 -4.81 13.49 -8.69
CA LEU A 651 -4.16 14.58 -9.41
C LEU A 651 -4.95 15.88 -9.24
N ARG A 652 -4.23 16.98 -9.13
CA ARG A 652 -4.75 18.34 -8.92
C ARG A 652 -3.96 19.35 -9.76
N GLY A 653 -4.43 20.61 -9.77
CA GLY A 653 -3.76 21.72 -10.44
C GLY A 653 -3.44 21.44 -11.91
N ALA A 654 -2.26 21.91 -12.36
CA ALA A 654 -1.79 21.72 -13.73
C ALA A 654 -1.71 20.25 -14.15
N GLY A 655 -1.21 19.37 -13.26
CA GLY A 655 -1.08 17.94 -13.53
C GLY A 655 -2.41 17.26 -13.89
N LYS A 656 -3.53 17.67 -13.28
CA LYS A 656 -4.86 17.15 -13.60
C LYS A 656 -5.32 17.56 -15.00
N ILE A 657 -5.07 18.81 -15.40
CA ILE A 657 -5.42 19.33 -16.72
C ILE A 657 -4.55 18.67 -17.79
N LEU A 658 -3.23 18.62 -17.58
CA LEU A 658 -2.29 17.94 -18.48
C LEU A 658 -2.63 16.46 -18.67
N HIS A 659 -3.00 15.76 -17.59
CA HIS A 659 -3.49 14.38 -17.69
C HIS A 659 -4.77 14.28 -18.55
N ALA A 660 -5.70 15.21 -18.41
CA ALA A 660 -6.92 15.20 -19.20
C ALA A 660 -6.64 15.38 -20.70
N LEU A 661 -5.59 16.11 -21.07
CA LEU A 661 -5.14 16.30 -22.46
C LEU A 661 -4.46 15.07 -23.10
N THR A 662 -4.28 13.97 -22.36
CA THR A 662 -3.63 12.73 -22.85
C THR A 662 -4.51 11.50 -22.64
N ASP A 663 -5.25 11.46 -21.53
CA ASP A 663 -6.06 10.33 -21.10
C ASP A 663 -7.41 10.86 -20.56
N PRO A 664 -8.38 11.07 -21.47
CA PRO A 664 -9.68 11.66 -21.16
C PRO A 664 -10.68 10.63 -20.61
N TRP A 665 -10.22 9.40 -20.36
CA TRP A 665 -11.09 8.28 -20.00
C TRP A 665 -11.36 8.25 -18.49
N VAL A 666 -12.49 7.65 -18.13
CA VAL A 666 -12.86 7.28 -16.76
C VAL A 666 -13.50 5.90 -16.78
N TYR A 667 -13.52 5.24 -15.62
CA TYR A 667 -14.06 3.90 -15.45
C TYR A 667 -14.66 3.74 -14.05
N ASP A 668 -15.37 2.64 -13.79
CA ASP A 668 -15.79 2.32 -12.43
C ASP A 668 -14.58 1.85 -11.60
N PHE A 669 -14.00 2.79 -10.86
CA PHE A 669 -12.83 2.55 -10.00
C PHE A 669 -13.09 1.55 -8.86
N ARG A 670 -14.33 1.12 -8.60
CA ARG A 670 -14.63 0.04 -7.62
C ARG A 670 -14.09 -1.32 -8.06
N LEU A 671 -13.81 -1.52 -9.35
CA LEU A 671 -13.26 -2.76 -9.87
C LEU A 671 -11.86 -3.02 -9.27
N GLY A 672 -11.74 -4.08 -8.46
CA GLY A 672 -10.51 -4.38 -7.71
C GLY A 672 -10.27 -3.45 -6.51
N LEU A 673 -11.25 -2.64 -6.08
CA LEU A 673 -11.24 -1.92 -4.81
C LEU A 673 -12.33 -2.46 -3.89
N GLU A 674 -12.06 -3.61 -3.25
CA GLU A 674 -12.86 -4.17 -2.15
C GLU A 674 -13.11 -3.16 -1.01
N ALA A 675 -12.33 -2.08 -0.98
CA ALA A 675 -12.46 -0.99 -0.04
C ALA A 675 -13.80 -0.22 -0.15
N MET A 676 -14.67 -0.41 -1.14
CA MET A 676 -15.99 0.25 -1.12
C MET A 676 -17.09 -0.59 -0.46
N ASP A 677 -16.96 -1.91 -0.38
CA ASP A 677 -17.89 -2.80 0.37
C ASP A 677 -17.83 -2.54 1.89
N THR A 678 -16.72 -1.99 2.38
CA THR A 678 -16.56 -1.62 3.80
C THR A 678 -17.30 -0.34 4.21
N ARG A 679 -18.13 0.25 3.34
CA ARG A 679 -18.97 1.41 3.70
C ARG A 679 -20.31 1.01 4.30
N LEU A 680 -20.69 -0.26 4.21
CA LEU A 680 -21.98 -0.74 4.71
C LEU A 680 -21.75 -1.61 5.93
N GLU A 681 -22.11 -1.06 7.09
CA GLU A 681 -22.19 -1.78 8.34
C GLU A 681 -23.00 -3.07 8.15
N PRO A 682 -22.52 -4.21 8.68
CA PRO A 682 -23.25 -5.47 8.54
C PRO A 682 -24.63 -5.38 9.19
N GLN A 683 -25.65 -5.80 8.46
CA GLN A 683 -27.04 -5.77 8.93
C GLN A 683 -27.36 -6.94 9.88
N GLN A 684 -26.51 -7.97 9.86
CA GLN A 684 -26.58 -9.14 10.73
C GLN A 684 -25.32 -9.18 11.61
N PRO A 685 -25.34 -9.89 12.76
CA PRO A 685 -24.16 -10.07 13.61
C PRO A 685 -22.91 -10.48 12.82
N ILE A 686 -23.08 -11.41 11.87
CA ILE A 686 -22.07 -11.86 10.92
C ILE A 686 -22.75 -12.05 9.56
N GLU A 687 -22.20 -11.42 8.52
CA GLU A 687 -22.74 -11.49 7.15
C GLU A 687 -21.65 -11.99 6.18
N MET A 688 -21.89 -13.12 5.51
CA MET A 688 -20.98 -13.67 4.51
C MET A 688 -21.30 -13.11 3.12
N VAL A 689 -20.25 -12.69 2.44
CA VAL A 689 -20.27 -12.14 1.09
C VAL A 689 -19.51 -13.11 0.18
N PRO A 690 -20.17 -13.76 -0.80
CA PRO A 690 -19.54 -14.80 -1.60
C PRO A 690 -18.53 -14.23 -2.59
N ARG A 691 -17.57 -15.08 -2.98
CA ARG A 691 -16.59 -14.79 -4.03
C ARG A 691 -17.28 -14.45 -5.35
N GLU A 692 -16.75 -13.46 -6.05
CA GLU A 692 -17.21 -13.06 -7.39
C GLU A 692 -16.10 -13.30 -8.42
N MET A 693 -16.48 -13.83 -9.58
CA MET A 693 -15.55 -14.23 -10.64
C MET A 693 -15.99 -13.73 -12.01
N ALA A 694 -15.03 -13.40 -12.85
CA ALA A 694 -15.21 -13.13 -14.27
C ALA A 694 -14.23 -14.01 -15.07
N GLY A 695 -14.76 -15.05 -15.72
CA GLY A 695 -13.92 -16.08 -16.31
C GLY A 695 -13.04 -16.75 -15.24
N ALA A 696 -11.73 -16.76 -15.46
CA ALA A 696 -10.75 -17.30 -14.51
C ALA A 696 -10.22 -16.27 -13.49
N VAL A 697 -10.76 -15.04 -13.49
CA VAL A 697 -10.32 -13.95 -12.62
C VAL A 697 -11.27 -13.77 -11.44
N VAL A 698 -10.74 -13.89 -10.22
CA VAL A 698 -11.46 -13.53 -8.99
C VAL A 698 -11.43 -12.01 -8.86
N VAL A 699 -12.59 -11.38 -8.96
CA VAL A 699 -12.73 -9.91 -8.89
C VAL A 699 -13.09 -9.41 -7.50
N ARG A 700 -13.59 -10.32 -6.66
CA ARG A 700 -13.83 -10.09 -5.24
C ARG A 700 -13.68 -11.39 -4.47
N ARG A 701 -12.90 -11.36 -3.39
CA ARG A 701 -12.73 -12.51 -2.48
C ARG A 701 -13.98 -12.75 -1.63
N CYS A 702 -14.15 -13.99 -1.17
CA CYS A 702 -15.12 -14.30 -0.13
C CYS A 702 -14.76 -13.53 1.15
N SER A 703 -15.75 -12.92 1.80
CA SER A 703 -15.53 -12.19 3.05
C SER A 703 -16.68 -12.33 4.03
N TRP A 704 -16.40 -12.03 5.30
CA TRP A 704 -17.33 -12.02 6.41
C TRP A 704 -17.26 -10.63 7.04
N ARG A 705 -18.38 -9.91 7.04
CA ARG A 705 -18.54 -8.67 7.81
C ARG A 705 -19.03 -9.04 9.20
N VAL A 706 -18.28 -8.69 10.23
CA VAL A 706 -18.44 -9.19 11.60
C VAL A 706 -18.52 -8.02 12.57
N HIS A 707 -19.61 -7.96 13.34
CA HIS A 707 -19.69 -7.06 14.49
C HIS A 707 -18.72 -7.48 15.59
N THR A 708 -17.89 -6.58 16.11
CA THR A 708 -16.81 -6.95 17.04
C THR A 708 -17.32 -7.50 18.38
N HIS A 709 -18.53 -7.11 18.81
CA HIS A 709 -19.17 -7.66 20.01
C HIS A 709 -19.55 -9.15 19.88
N THR A 710 -19.56 -9.70 18.68
CA THR A 710 -19.85 -11.12 18.39
C THR A 710 -18.59 -11.98 18.38
N MET A 711 -17.41 -11.34 18.35
CA MET A 711 -16.14 -12.04 18.34
C MET A 711 -15.79 -12.53 19.75
N PRO A 712 -15.19 -13.73 19.88
CA PRO A 712 -14.85 -14.27 21.20
C PRO A 712 -13.92 -13.35 21.97
N LEU A 713 -14.15 -13.25 23.28
CA LEU A 713 -13.28 -12.59 24.27
C LEU A 713 -13.16 -11.06 24.10
N VAL A 714 -13.85 -10.46 23.13
CA VAL A 714 -13.96 -9.00 22.99
C VAL A 714 -14.82 -8.44 24.14
N GLY A 715 -14.28 -7.45 24.87
CA GLY A 715 -14.91 -6.87 26.06
C GLY A 715 -14.49 -7.47 27.41
N GLY A 716 -13.65 -8.51 27.41
CA GLY A 716 -13.05 -9.05 28.63
C GLY A 716 -12.05 -8.07 29.27
N ARG A 717 -12.04 -7.98 30.61
CA ARG A 717 -11.06 -7.14 31.35
C ARG A 717 -9.69 -7.81 31.51
N ALA A 718 -9.64 -9.14 31.44
CA ALA A 718 -8.41 -9.92 31.56
C ALA A 718 -7.90 -10.32 30.18
N THR A 719 -6.58 -10.34 30.01
CA THR A 719 -5.97 -10.93 28.81
C THR A 719 -6.13 -12.45 28.90
N PRO A 720 -6.78 -13.10 27.92
CA PRO A 720 -6.90 -14.56 27.91
C PRO A 720 -5.54 -15.22 27.70
N ASP A 721 -5.35 -16.41 28.27
CA ASP A 721 -4.19 -17.24 27.96
C ASP A 721 -4.27 -17.79 26.51
N ALA A 722 -3.14 -18.26 25.98
CA ALA A 722 -3.04 -18.71 24.59
C ALA A 722 -3.93 -19.92 24.27
N ALA A 723 -4.10 -20.85 25.22
CA ALA A 723 -4.88 -22.07 25.03
C ALA A 723 -6.38 -21.76 24.99
N THR A 724 -6.87 -20.89 25.88
CA THR A 724 -8.24 -20.37 25.85
C THR A 724 -8.51 -19.58 24.58
N LEU A 725 -7.59 -18.69 24.20
CA LEU A 725 -7.72 -17.86 23.00
C LEU A 725 -7.87 -18.70 21.72
N LEU A 726 -7.00 -19.71 21.56
CA LEU A 726 -7.02 -20.62 20.41
C LEU A 726 -8.31 -21.45 20.37
N ALA A 727 -8.76 -21.98 21.51
CA ALA A 727 -9.96 -22.82 21.58
C ALA A 727 -11.23 -22.05 21.18
N GLU A 728 -11.42 -20.86 21.76
CA GLU A 728 -12.61 -20.03 21.51
C GLU A 728 -12.68 -19.57 20.06
N TYR A 729 -11.56 -19.11 19.49
CA TYR A 729 -11.53 -18.70 18.08
C TYR A 729 -11.65 -19.88 17.12
N HIS A 730 -11.06 -21.04 17.43
CA HIS A 730 -11.22 -22.25 16.60
C HIS A 730 -12.68 -22.68 16.49
N ARG A 731 -13.41 -22.72 17.61
CA ARG A 731 -14.83 -23.07 17.64
C ARG A 731 -15.67 -22.04 16.89
N TRP A 732 -15.43 -20.75 17.15
CA TRP A 732 -16.14 -19.65 16.50
C TRP A 732 -15.94 -19.66 14.97
N ARG A 733 -14.69 -19.76 14.50
CA ARG A 733 -14.40 -19.79 13.05
C ARG A 733 -15.01 -21.01 12.37
N SER A 734 -15.01 -22.16 13.04
CA SER A 734 -15.59 -23.40 12.50
C SER A 734 -17.11 -23.29 12.39
N HIS A 735 -17.76 -22.74 13.42
CA HIS A 735 -19.21 -22.50 13.42
C HIS A 735 -19.65 -21.56 12.29
N HIS A 736 -18.90 -20.48 12.05
CA HIS A 736 -19.20 -19.49 11.02
C HIS A 736 -18.56 -19.78 9.64
N ARG A 737 -17.88 -20.92 9.49
CA ARG A 737 -17.14 -21.31 8.27
C ARG A 737 -16.13 -20.26 7.81
N ILE A 738 -15.53 -19.55 8.75
CA ILE A 738 -14.45 -18.60 8.48
C ILE A 738 -13.15 -19.41 8.32
N PRO A 739 -12.40 -19.21 7.22
CA PRO A 739 -11.16 -19.93 6.97
C PRO A 739 -10.11 -19.58 8.03
N ARG A 740 -9.15 -20.47 8.21
CA ARG A 740 -8.08 -20.32 9.20
C ARG A 740 -7.24 -19.06 8.95
N ARG A 741 -6.82 -18.85 7.70
CA ARG A 741 -5.94 -17.75 7.30
C ARG A 741 -6.76 -16.69 6.60
N VAL A 742 -6.68 -15.46 7.09
CA VAL A 742 -7.56 -14.36 6.67
C VAL A 742 -6.82 -13.03 6.60
N TYR A 743 -7.35 -12.11 5.80
CA TYR A 743 -7.00 -10.69 5.86
C TYR A 743 -8.12 -9.91 6.56
N VAL A 744 -7.79 -9.19 7.62
CA VAL A 744 -8.74 -8.40 8.40
C VAL A 744 -8.59 -6.92 8.06
N LYS A 745 -9.71 -6.29 7.68
CA LYS A 745 -9.84 -4.87 7.35
C LYS A 745 -10.78 -4.23 8.38
N THR A 746 -10.49 -3.01 8.82
CA THR A 746 -11.35 -2.28 9.77
C THR A 746 -12.47 -1.55 9.06
N GLY A 747 -13.64 -1.48 9.71
CA GLY A 747 -14.71 -0.56 9.38
C GLY A 747 -14.44 0.89 9.83
N GLU A 748 -15.51 1.68 9.95
CA GLU A 748 -15.48 3.05 10.47
C GLU A 748 -14.99 3.08 11.94
N GLN A 749 -14.12 4.04 12.28
CA GLN A 749 -13.64 4.24 13.65
C GLN A 749 -14.66 5.01 14.49
N VAL A 750 -14.73 4.70 15.79
CA VAL A 750 -15.49 5.46 16.80
C VAL A 750 -14.81 6.81 17.08
N ALA A 751 -14.78 7.72 16.09
CA ALA A 751 -14.37 9.14 16.21
C ALA A 751 -14.41 9.95 14.88
N GLY A 752 -15.12 9.49 13.83
CA GLY A 752 -15.36 10.30 12.62
C GLY A 752 -14.16 10.51 11.67
N ASN A 753 -13.00 9.92 11.95
CA ASN A 753 -11.89 9.85 10.99
C ASN A 753 -11.79 8.43 10.41
N LEU A 754 -12.17 8.28 9.14
CA LEU A 754 -12.00 7.05 8.35
C LEU A 754 -10.51 6.79 8.05
N ARG A 755 -9.69 6.49 9.07
CA ARG A 755 -8.35 5.93 8.84
C ARG A 755 -8.48 4.43 8.56
N ARG A 756 -8.55 4.07 7.28
CA ARG A 756 -8.49 2.68 6.83
C ARG A 756 -7.11 2.09 7.12
N ASN A 757 -7.05 1.12 8.02
CA ASN A 757 -5.83 0.35 8.22
C ASN A 757 -5.62 -0.59 7.02
N LYS A 758 -4.36 -0.74 6.59
CA LYS A 758 -3.97 -1.74 5.58
C LYS A 758 -4.42 -3.13 6.06
N PRO A 759 -4.90 -4.03 5.17
CA PRO A 759 -5.38 -5.35 5.58
C PRO A 759 -4.34 -6.09 6.43
N LEU A 760 -4.74 -6.61 7.59
CA LEU A 760 -3.90 -7.36 8.50
C LEU A 760 -4.02 -8.85 8.20
N PHE A 761 -2.93 -9.53 7.86
CA PHE A 761 -2.94 -10.98 7.78
C PHE A 761 -3.03 -11.58 9.19
N VAL A 762 -3.93 -12.53 9.39
CA VAL A 762 -4.12 -13.25 10.66
C VAL A 762 -4.28 -14.74 10.35
N ASP A 763 -3.46 -15.57 10.98
CA ASP A 763 -3.75 -17.00 11.15
C ASP A 763 -4.56 -17.16 12.44
N LEU A 764 -5.83 -17.55 12.33
CA LEU A 764 -6.73 -17.76 13.47
C LEU A 764 -6.35 -18.99 14.31
N ALA A 765 -5.32 -19.75 13.92
CA ALA A 765 -4.70 -20.77 14.74
C ALA A 765 -3.43 -20.28 15.47
N ASP A 766 -3.01 -19.02 15.29
CA ASP A 766 -1.84 -18.44 15.94
C ASP A 766 -2.25 -17.42 17.03
N PRO A 767 -1.95 -17.69 18.31
CA PRO A 767 -2.22 -16.76 19.42
C PRO A 767 -1.65 -15.36 19.23
N SER A 768 -0.47 -15.19 18.61
CA SER A 768 0.10 -13.86 18.36
C SER A 768 -0.71 -13.07 17.32
N GLY A 769 -1.22 -13.75 16.28
CA GLY A 769 -2.15 -13.18 15.30
C GLY A 769 -3.49 -12.81 15.91
N LEU A 770 -4.04 -13.68 16.77
CA LEU A 770 -5.28 -13.43 17.50
C LEU A 770 -5.17 -12.25 18.47
N ASP A 771 -4.02 -12.07 19.12
CA ASP A 771 -3.76 -10.91 19.97
C ASP A 771 -3.76 -9.58 19.17
N LEU A 772 -3.22 -9.59 17.94
CA LEU A 772 -3.30 -8.45 17.03
C LEU A 772 -4.75 -8.18 16.60
N LEU A 773 -5.52 -9.23 16.30
CA LEU A 773 -6.93 -9.14 15.95
C LEU A 773 -7.78 -8.57 17.09
N LEU A 774 -7.61 -9.07 18.32
CA LEU A 774 -8.33 -8.57 19.48
C LEU A 774 -8.04 -7.09 19.73
N LYS A 775 -6.76 -6.68 19.66
CA LYS A 775 -6.40 -5.27 19.79
C LYS A 775 -7.12 -4.40 18.76
N LEU A 776 -7.15 -4.84 17.51
CA LEU A 776 -7.86 -4.15 16.43
C LEU A 776 -9.37 -4.07 16.69
N ALA A 777 -9.98 -5.18 17.10
CA ALA A 777 -11.41 -5.30 17.36
C ALA A 777 -11.89 -4.44 18.53
N HIS A 778 -11.01 -4.11 19.49
CA HIS A 778 -11.34 -3.18 20.58
C HIS A 778 -11.47 -1.72 20.14
N GLU A 779 -10.93 -1.35 18.97
CA GLU A 779 -10.91 0.04 18.48
C GLU A 779 -12.04 0.34 17.47
N VAL A 780 -12.83 -0.66 17.08
CA VAL A 780 -13.85 -0.55 16.02
C VAL A 780 -15.13 -1.32 16.37
N THR A 781 -16.26 -0.94 15.76
CA THR A 781 -17.56 -1.60 15.98
C THR A 781 -17.75 -2.86 15.12
N TRP A 782 -17.07 -2.93 13.98
CA TRP A 782 -17.10 -4.09 13.09
C TRP A 782 -15.82 -4.21 12.27
N VAL A 783 -15.55 -5.42 11.76
CA VAL A 783 -14.42 -5.75 10.90
C VAL A 783 -14.88 -6.52 9.66
N SER A 784 -14.13 -6.42 8.57
CA SER A 784 -14.26 -7.30 7.41
C SER A 784 -13.13 -8.32 7.46
N ILE A 785 -13.49 -9.60 7.53
CA ILE A 785 -12.56 -10.73 7.48
C ILE A 785 -12.64 -11.31 6.07
N GLU A 786 -11.53 -11.35 5.35
CA GLU A 786 -11.48 -11.82 3.95
C GLU A 786 -10.65 -13.09 3.87
N GLU A 787 -11.04 -14.02 3.01
CA GLU A 787 -10.24 -15.23 2.77
C GLU A 787 -8.82 -14.86 2.32
N ALA A 788 -7.81 -15.58 2.82
CA ALA A 788 -6.47 -15.49 2.26
C ALA A 788 -6.44 -16.24 0.93
N LEU A 789 -6.58 -15.53 -0.19
CA LEU A 789 -6.53 -16.11 -1.53
C LEU A 789 -5.48 -15.37 -2.40
N PRO A 790 -4.45 -16.05 -2.92
CA PRO A 790 -4.15 -17.48 -2.77
C PRO A 790 -3.81 -17.88 -1.31
N ASP A 791 -4.22 -19.08 -0.89
CA ASP A 791 -3.80 -19.70 0.38
C ASP A 791 -2.65 -20.70 0.14
N ASP A 792 -1.98 -21.20 1.18
CA ASP A 792 -0.75 -22.03 1.07
C ASP A 792 -0.86 -23.21 0.10
N ASP A 793 -2.03 -23.83 -0.02
CA ASP A 793 -2.29 -24.98 -0.89
C ASP A 793 -2.66 -24.57 -2.34
N ALA A 794 -2.81 -23.28 -2.61
CA ALA A 794 -3.30 -22.71 -3.86
C ALA A 794 -2.24 -21.84 -4.56
N TRP A 795 -1.01 -21.80 -4.07
CA TRP A 795 0.07 -21.03 -4.69
C TRP A 795 0.70 -21.74 -5.86
N TRP A 796 1.01 -20.95 -6.89
CA TRP A 796 1.78 -21.42 -8.02
C TRP A 796 3.18 -21.90 -7.60
N PRO A 797 3.54 -23.18 -7.85
CA PRO A 797 4.80 -23.76 -7.40
C PRO A 797 6.02 -23.22 -8.18
N ILE A 798 7.15 -23.04 -7.49
CA ILE A 798 8.39 -22.49 -8.05
C ILE A 798 9.50 -23.55 -7.97
N GLY A 799 9.55 -24.47 -8.93
CA GLY A 799 10.56 -25.53 -8.96
C GLY A 799 10.68 -26.27 -7.62
N SER A 800 11.89 -26.33 -7.06
CA SER A 800 12.17 -26.90 -5.73
C SER A 800 12.17 -25.87 -4.58
N HIS A 801 11.93 -24.59 -4.87
CA HIS A 801 11.94 -23.54 -3.85
C HIS A 801 10.61 -23.47 -3.10
N ALA A 802 10.66 -23.09 -1.82
CA ALA A 802 9.46 -22.85 -1.03
C ALA A 802 8.61 -21.73 -1.66
N PRO A 803 7.28 -21.89 -1.70
CA PRO A 803 6.39 -20.94 -2.38
C PRO A 803 6.43 -19.58 -1.69
N ARG A 804 6.31 -18.52 -2.49
CA ARG A 804 6.31 -17.12 -2.05
C ARG A 804 5.07 -16.43 -2.60
N CYS A 805 4.52 -15.50 -1.83
CA CYS A 805 3.48 -14.62 -2.32
C CYS A 805 4.04 -13.76 -3.46
N MET A 806 3.40 -13.80 -4.62
CA MET A 806 3.77 -12.99 -5.78
C MET A 806 2.57 -12.21 -6.33
N GLU A 807 2.86 -11.11 -7.02
CA GLU A 807 1.85 -10.28 -7.69
C GLU A 807 2.43 -9.72 -8.99
N ILE A 808 1.65 -9.85 -10.06
CA ILE A 808 2.00 -9.44 -11.41
C ILE A 808 1.35 -8.09 -11.68
N THR A 809 2.14 -7.13 -12.12
CA THR A 809 1.68 -5.83 -12.61
C THR A 809 1.79 -5.83 -14.14
N ALA A 810 0.65 -5.87 -14.83
CA ALA A 810 0.60 -5.91 -16.29
C ALA A 810 -0.30 -4.80 -16.84
N THR A 811 0.10 -4.22 -17.97
CA THR A 811 -0.60 -3.10 -18.60
C THR A 811 -1.31 -3.54 -19.87
N MET A 812 -2.49 -2.99 -20.14
CA MET A 812 -3.24 -3.16 -21.38
C MET A 812 -3.81 -1.85 -21.90
N ALA A 813 -4.07 -1.80 -23.21
CA ALA A 813 -4.93 -0.83 -23.85
C ALA A 813 -6.21 -1.50 -24.36
N LEU A 814 -7.35 -0.83 -24.17
CA LEU A 814 -8.65 -1.24 -24.72
C LEU A 814 -8.85 -0.61 -26.10
N GLY A 815 -8.99 -1.42 -27.14
CA GLY A 815 -9.18 -0.96 -28.52
C GLY A 815 -8.17 -1.53 -29.50
N SER A 816 -8.45 -1.41 -30.80
CA SER A 816 -7.62 -2.00 -31.86
C SER A 816 -6.27 -1.29 -31.98
N GLY A 817 -5.22 -1.87 -31.40
CA GLY A 817 -3.81 -1.57 -31.70
C GLY A 817 -3.37 -1.94 -33.13
N ASN A 818 -4.32 -2.10 -34.06
CA ASN A 818 -4.08 -2.26 -35.49
C ASN A 818 -4.92 -1.22 -36.22
N ARG A 819 -4.42 0.01 -36.27
CA ARG A 819 -4.74 0.92 -37.37
C ARG A 819 -3.73 0.60 -38.47
N ARG A 820 -4.21 0.08 -39.59
CA ARG A 820 -3.40 0.01 -40.81
C ARG A 820 -3.28 1.40 -41.41
#